data_AF-A0ABD2MB01-F1
#
_entry.id   AF-A0ABD2MB01-F1
#
_cell.length_a   1.000
_cell.length_b   1.000
_cell.length_c   1.000
_cell.angle_alpha   90.00
_cell.angle_beta   90.00
_cell.angle_gamma   90.00
#
_symmetry.space_group_name_H-M   'P 1'
#
loop_
_entity.id
_entity.type
_entity.pdbx_description
1 polymer ?
#
loop_
_entity_poly.entity_id
_entity_poly.type
_entity_poly.pdbx_seq_one_letter_code
_entity_poly.pdbx_strand_id
1 'polypeptide(L)'
;MDKSNESSVNKNASGELSQSNVSSASTTSEIVYPDPDNPYKCVANGVSMTWNEVSGQWLPDVEVDEDFLALYNANYGVEYDYSKMPQPSTRNTRDASPTADTLEGGKEKKPLTKEEKLAKKREAIKRAEGWVELDEERNTSVYVHGFPSSIDEEQFIEFMSKCGVIMKDPRTGKPKVKLYRTESGEPKGDGTCCYIKKESVELALQILDGWAWDSAHKIQVERAKFEMKGEFDPTKKRRRLTVAQKKRFFEKQQKIFEWKPEKPRNYRPPCECTLVLRGMFNLEEIDANAQRIFTLKEDTQKLCERFGPVKKVTVYDTNPDGVVTITFDNVEHTDAAVQAIDGRIVAGRVVQAKHWDGKEKFKRAETAQEKERRENAWEEFLGNDEDEKETEEDKKETEEEKKETEEEKKEPEEGKREMEEGKKETEEGKKEMEEGKEHGSKCLHTLKGKNEDYLSKERSGKKVLSIQSHVVSGFVGNKCAVFPLQLHGFEVDAINSVQFSNHTQYPNVKGQRLNERDLAELFDGIRLAGLPAKYSHILTGYCGDASFLRQIASIVRECRQHNPKLIYVCDPVMGDNGKYYNGIPRELCSIYRDELLPLSDLITPNAFELSQLSDIAIANERDCLRAMEHFHKVKRIRIVVVTSGVPDETTQNKSIMHCYASEAIPSAVETIRVRYFRFEFPLITGTFVGTGDLFTALLLAWLEESSGDLCHSVRCTISSMQSVIRRTSDFAFAISPDPNIQLRELRLMQSRLDLLRPNAERINFVELNL
;
A
#
# COMPACT_ATOMS: atom_id res chain seq x y z
N MET A 1 49.95 -60.00 39.64
CA MET A 1 49.19 -59.33 38.57
C MET A 1 48.37 -58.21 39.24
N ASP A 2 49.02 -57.26 39.92
CA ASP A 2 49.81 -56.12 39.38
C ASP A 2 48.90 -55.10 38.68
N LYS A 3 48.98 -53.78 38.90
CA LYS A 3 49.64 -52.86 39.87
C LYS A 3 49.02 -51.48 39.55
N SER A 4 48.93 -50.46 40.38
CA SER A 4 49.19 -50.23 41.81
C SER A 4 48.57 -48.86 42.12
N ASN A 5 47.75 -48.73 43.15
CA ASN A 5 47.20 -47.45 43.56
C ASN A 5 47.24 -47.40 45.10
N GLU A 6 48.26 -46.76 45.66
CA GLU A 6 48.45 -46.66 47.11
C GLU A 6 47.99 -45.31 47.64
N SER A 7 47.18 -45.38 48.69
CA SER A 7 46.66 -44.23 49.41
C SER A 7 47.28 -44.10 50.79
N SER A 8 47.34 -42.86 51.30
CA SER A 8 47.49 -42.45 52.71
C SER A 8 48.90 -42.53 53.35
N VAL A 9 49.32 -41.46 54.04
CA VAL A 9 49.35 -41.33 55.51
C VAL A 9 49.99 -39.99 55.95
N ASN A 10 49.16 -39.09 56.51
CA ASN A 10 49.33 -38.35 57.78
C ASN A 10 50.75 -38.15 58.42
N LYS A 11 51.20 -36.89 58.63
CA LYS A 11 51.37 -36.23 59.97
C LYS A 11 52.20 -34.92 60.03
N ASN A 12 51.85 -34.11 61.03
CA ASN A 12 52.39 -32.82 61.51
C ASN A 12 53.90 -32.76 61.87
N ALA A 13 54.48 -31.53 61.79
CA ALA A 13 55.36 -30.83 62.78
C ALA A 13 56.16 -29.71 62.05
N SER A 14 55.99 -28.39 62.25
CA SER A 14 56.10 -27.50 63.44
C SER A 14 57.53 -26.99 63.74
N GLY A 15 57.78 -25.68 63.60
CA GLY A 15 58.97 -25.00 64.16
C GLY A 15 59.47 -23.75 63.40
N GLU A 16 58.98 -22.57 63.81
CA GLU A 16 59.72 -21.28 64.04
C GLU A 16 60.51 -20.60 62.86
N LEU A 17 60.59 -19.26 62.71
CA LEU A 17 60.54 -18.12 63.66
C LEU A 17 60.06 -16.79 62.99
N SER A 18 59.62 -15.85 63.84
CA SER A 18 59.58 -14.37 63.63
C SER A 18 58.43 -13.70 62.83
N GLN A 19 58.15 -12.44 63.20
CA GLN A 19 56.97 -11.64 62.84
C GLN A 19 57.25 -10.62 61.71
N SER A 20 56.26 -10.33 60.85
CA SER A 20 55.99 -8.97 60.33
C SER A 20 54.63 -8.90 59.61
N ASN A 21 54.05 -7.69 59.55
CA ASN A 21 52.71 -7.43 59.00
C ASN A 21 52.70 -7.28 57.46
N VAL A 22 51.51 -7.45 56.88
CA VAL A 22 51.24 -7.40 55.43
C VAL A 22 51.09 -5.96 54.91
N SER A 23 51.81 -5.57 53.83
CA SER A 23 51.46 -4.44 52.96
C SER A 23 52.28 -4.38 51.65
N SER A 24 51.60 -4.33 50.48
CA SER A 24 51.96 -3.63 49.20
C SER A 24 53.35 -3.85 48.55
N ALA A 25 53.64 -3.70 47.24
CA ALA A 25 52.96 -3.24 46.01
C ALA A 25 53.73 -3.88 44.80
N SER A 26 53.53 -3.61 43.49
CA SER A 26 52.57 -2.83 42.69
C SER A 26 52.62 -3.30 41.21
N THR A 27 51.59 -3.04 40.40
CA THR A 27 51.74 -2.74 38.95
C THR A 27 50.57 -1.84 38.55
N THR A 28 50.82 -0.54 38.49
CA THR A 28 49.80 0.51 38.31
C THR A 28 49.48 0.75 36.84
N SER A 29 48.21 0.59 36.46
CA SER A 29 47.62 1.37 35.37
C SER A 29 47.57 2.85 35.79
N GLU A 30 48.13 3.75 34.99
CA GLU A 30 48.09 5.19 35.27
C GLU A 30 46.66 5.73 35.06
N ILE A 31 45.96 5.92 36.18
CA ILE A 31 44.72 6.70 36.24
C ILE A 31 45.13 8.13 36.58
N VAL A 32 44.93 9.04 35.64
CA VAL A 32 45.22 10.46 35.84
C VAL A 32 43.93 11.17 36.22
N TYR A 33 43.95 11.89 37.35
CA TYR A 33 42.86 12.76 37.77
C TYR A 33 43.20 14.19 37.32
N PRO A 34 42.53 14.74 36.29
CA PRO A 34 42.89 16.04 35.71
C PRO A 34 42.52 17.23 36.61
N ASP A 35 41.71 17.02 37.64
CA ASP A 35 41.26 18.04 38.60
C ASP A 35 41.37 17.50 40.04
N PRO A 36 42.26 18.05 40.89
CA PRO A 36 42.43 17.59 42.28
C PRO A 36 41.20 17.77 43.17
N ASP A 37 40.29 18.67 42.83
CA ASP A 37 39.12 19.02 43.65
C ASP A 37 37.83 18.27 43.21
N ASN A 38 37.87 17.47 42.15
CA ASN A 38 36.71 16.75 41.62
C ASN A 38 36.94 15.21 41.54
N PRO A 39 36.55 14.42 42.56
CA PRO A 39 36.80 12.98 42.62
C PRO A 39 35.96 12.13 41.65
N TYR A 40 35.06 12.74 40.87
CA TYR A 40 34.11 12.04 40.01
C TYR A 40 34.51 11.97 38.52
N LYS A 41 35.70 12.44 38.16
CA LYS A 41 36.27 12.33 36.81
C LYS A 41 37.69 11.76 36.87
N CYS A 42 37.98 10.79 36.01
CA CYS A 42 39.35 10.31 35.79
C CYS A 42 39.59 9.97 34.32
N VAL A 43 40.86 9.97 33.91
CA VAL A 43 41.28 9.51 32.59
C VAL A 43 42.00 8.17 32.79
N ALA A 44 41.46 7.12 32.18
CA ALA A 44 42.03 5.78 32.21
C ALA A 44 42.34 5.34 30.78
N ASN A 45 43.61 5.03 30.49
CA ASN A 45 44.09 4.60 29.18
C ASN A 45 43.70 5.54 28.02
N GLY A 46 43.68 6.86 28.26
CA GLY A 46 43.38 7.89 27.25
C GLY A 46 41.91 8.19 26.99
N VAL A 47 40.97 7.55 27.69
CA VAL A 47 39.53 7.85 27.59
C VAL A 47 39.05 8.58 28.85
N SER A 48 38.33 9.69 28.67
CA SER A 48 37.67 10.41 29.77
C SER A 48 36.53 9.58 30.34
N MET A 49 36.54 9.38 31.66
CA MET A 49 35.58 8.55 32.38
C MET A 49 34.93 9.35 33.50
N THR A 50 33.60 9.32 33.57
CA THR A 50 32.80 9.89 34.66
C THR A 50 32.32 8.79 35.62
N TRP A 51 32.42 9.04 36.93
CA TRP A 51 31.92 8.11 37.95
C TRP A 51 30.42 8.27 38.13
N ASN A 52 29.67 7.18 37.96
CA ASN A 52 28.24 7.16 38.22
C ASN A 52 27.97 6.60 39.62
N GLU A 53 27.59 7.46 40.56
CA GLU A 53 27.29 7.09 41.94
C GLU A 53 26.12 6.12 42.10
N VAL A 54 25.19 6.08 41.14
CA VAL A 54 23.99 5.23 41.20
C VAL A 54 24.28 3.80 40.73
N SER A 55 25.16 3.64 39.75
CA SER A 55 25.57 2.31 39.26
C SER A 55 26.87 1.79 39.88
N GLY A 56 27.66 2.65 40.54
CA GLY A 56 28.96 2.30 41.13
C GLY A 56 30.01 1.91 40.09
N GLN A 57 29.98 2.54 38.92
CA GLN A 57 30.86 2.22 37.78
C GLN A 57 31.31 3.49 37.05
N TRP A 58 32.49 3.43 36.43
CA TRP A 58 33.01 4.45 35.51
C TRP A 58 32.39 4.28 34.12
N LEU A 59 31.93 5.38 33.51
CA LEU A 59 31.33 5.42 32.18
C LEU A 59 32.16 6.32 31.23
N PRO A 60 32.32 5.97 29.94
CA PRO A 60 33.04 6.82 29.00
C PRO A 60 32.24 8.09 28.67
N ASP A 61 32.91 9.26 28.66
CA ASP A 61 32.38 10.43 27.94
C ASP A 61 32.45 10.12 26.43
N VAL A 62 31.32 10.21 25.72
CA VAL A 62 31.23 10.01 24.26
C VAL A 62 30.93 11.35 23.60
N GLU A 63 31.76 11.76 22.65
CA GLU A 63 31.56 12.99 21.87
C GLU A 63 30.38 12.87 20.90
N VAL A 64 29.72 13.99 20.64
CA VAL A 64 28.50 14.06 19.82
C VAL A 64 28.87 14.13 18.33
N ASP A 65 28.45 13.15 17.55
CA ASP A 65 28.70 13.08 16.11
C ASP A 65 27.51 13.57 15.25
N GLU A 66 27.74 13.72 13.94
CA GLU A 66 26.72 14.17 12.99
C GLU A 66 25.56 13.16 12.88
N ASP A 67 25.80 11.87 13.09
CA ASP A 67 24.78 10.82 13.07
C ASP A 67 23.84 10.90 14.29
N PHE A 68 24.35 11.26 15.48
CA PHE A 68 23.53 11.59 16.65
C PHE A 68 22.63 12.81 16.38
N LEU A 69 23.17 13.87 15.80
CA LEU A 69 22.42 15.07 15.39
C LEU A 69 21.35 14.76 14.33
N ALA A 70 21.66 13.89 13.37
CA ALA A 70 20.71 13.43 12.35
C ALA A 70 19.55 12.63 12.98
N LEU A 71 19.84 11.71 13.91
CA LEU A 71 18.81 10.91 14.58
C LEU A 71 17.92 11.75 15.52
N TYR A 72 18.50 12.78 16.15
CA TYR A 72 17.76 13.75 16.95
C TYR A 72 16.78 14.58 16.08
N ASN A 73 17.27 15.12 14.96
CA ASN A 73 16.45 15.86 14.01
C ASN A 73 15.37 15.00 13.35
N ALA A 74 15.63 13.73 13.06
CA ALA A 74 14.64 12.80 12.50
C ALA A 74 13.45 12.54 13.43
N ASN A 75 13.65 12.62 14.75
CA ASN A 75 12.59 12.39 15.74
C ASN A 75 11.82 13.66 16.17
N TYR A 76 12.40 14.86 16.01
CA TYR A 76 11.80 16.11 16.54
C TYR A 76 11.80 17.32 15.58
N GLY A 77 12.34 17.21 14.35
CA GLY A 77 12.48 18.31 13.39
C GLY A 77 11.17 18.83 12.75
N VAL A 78 11.18 20.13 12.40
CA VAL A 78 10.08 20.87 11.74
C VAL A 78 10.13 20.70 10.20
N GLU A 79 9.01 20.89 9.51
CA GLU A 79 8.94 20.87 8.03
C GLU A 79 9.93 21.88 7.39
N TYR A 80 10.82 21.38 6.51
CA TYR A 80 11.68 22.22 5.66
C TYR A 80 10.93 22.73 4.43
N ASP A 81 11.13 24.01 4.10
CA ASP A 81 10.74 24.58 2.80
C ASP A 81 11.94 24.53 1.82
N TYR A 82 11.83 23.69 0.80
CA TYR A 82 12.83 23.50 -0.25
C TYR A 82 12.99 24.70 -1.20
N SER A 83 12.30 25.83 -0.98
CA SER A 83 12.40 27.04 -1.80
C SER A 83 13.70 27.85 -1.62
N LYS A 84 14.53 27.54 -0.62
CA LYS A 84 15.76 28.29 -0.25
C LYS A 84 17.10 27.59 -0.58
N MET A 85 17.13 26.60 -1.48
CA MET A 85 18.39 25.98 -1.90
C MET A 85 19.04 26.78 -3.06
N PRO A 86 20.37 27.04 -3.06
CA PRO A 86 21.02 27.78 -4.15
C PRO A 86 20.93 27.06 -5.50
N GLN A 87 20.60 27.79 -6.56
CA GLN A 87 20.62 27.26 -7.93
C GLN A 87 22.08 27.07 -8.41
N PRO A 88 22.43 25.94 -9.04
CA PRO A 88 23.74 25.80 -9.67
C PRO A 88 23.90 26.80 -10.83
N SER A 89 25.03 27.51 -10.83
CA SER A 89 25.29 28.61 -11.75
C SER A 89 25.43 28.16 -13.21
N THR A 90 24.74 28.83 -14.12
CA THR A 90 24.96 28.69 -15.57
C THR A 90 26.31 29.27 -15.98
N ARG A 91 27.15 28.49 -16.69
CA ARG A 91 28.28 29.04 -17.44
C ARG A 91 28.24 28.55 -18.89
N ASN A 92 28.05 29.48 -19.82
CA ASN A 92 28.19 29.24 -21.26
C ASN A 92 29.67 29.18 -21.64
N THR A 93 30.03 28.23 -22.49
CA THR A 93 31.01 28.46 -23.57
C THR A 93 30.52 27.77 -24.85
N ARG A 94 30.65 28.47 -25.97
CA ARG A 94 30.44 27.94 -27.32
C ARG A 94 31.78 27.35 -27.81
N ASP A 95 31.76 26.33 -28.66
CA ASP A 95 32.11 26.45 -30.09
C ASP A 95 32.28 25.06 -30.76
N ALA A 96 32.50 25.09 -32.08
CA ALA A 96 32.84 23.97 -32.99
C ALA A 96 31.70 23.03 -33.48
N SER A 97 31.28 23.31 -34.71
CA SER A 97 30.70 22.39 -35.72
C SER A 97 31.73 22.19 -36.86
N PRO A 98 31.48 21.56 -38.03
CA PRO A 98 30.47 20.55 -38.45
C PRO A 98 31.04 19.36 -39.28
N THR A 99 30.25 18.29 -39.50
CA THR A 99 30.13 17.49 -40.76
C THR A 99 28.83 16.65 -40.63
N ALA A 100 27.81 16.70 -41.49
CA ALA A 100 27.70 16.55 -42.94
C ALA A 100 27.71 15.08 -43.42
N ASP A 101 26.51 14.51 -43.62
CA ASP A 101 26.13 13.94 -44.92
C ASP A 101 24.60 13.75 -45.08
N THR A 102 24.11 14.03 -46.30
CA THR A 102 22.72 13.88 -46.78
C THR A 102 22.50 12.49 -47.39
N LEU A 103 21.29 11.90 -47.42
CA LEU A 103 20.20 12.26 -48.35
C LEU A 103 18.82 11.67 -47.94
N GLU A 104 17.78 12.49 -48.14
CA GLU A 104 16.37 12.22 -48.55
C GLU A 104 15.66 10.88 -48.24
N GLY A 105 14.40 10.83 -47.77
CA GLY A 105 13.45 11.90 -47.40
C GLY A 105 12.01 11.36 -47.19
N GLY A 106 11.30 11.76 -46.12
CA GLY A 106 10.03 11.09 -45.73
C GLY A 106 9.07 11.77 -44.73
N LYS A 107 9.11 13.11 -44.57
CA LYS A 107 8.12 13.96 -43.84
C LYS A 107 7.60 13.50 -42.46
N GLU A 108 8.37 13.79 -41.40
CA GLU A 108 7.86 13.86 -40.02
C GLU A 108 7.29 15.25 -39.66
N LYS A 109 6.44 15.30 -38.61
CA LYS A 109 5.87 16.55 -38.06
C LYS A 109 6.84 17.21 -37.09
N LYS A 110 7.17 18.50 -37.30
CA LYS A 110 8.08 19.26 -36.43
C LYS A 110 7.59 19.37 -34.98
N PRO A 111 8.49 19.37 -33.97
CA PRO A 111 8.13 19.66 -32.58
C PRO A 111 7.68 21.11 -32.41
N LEU A 112 6.55 21.31 -31.71
CA LEU A 112 6.00 22.64 -31.41
C LEU A 112 6.93 23.44 -30.48
N THR A 113 7.21 24.69 -30.86
CA THR A 113 8.03 25.64 -30.11
C THR A 113 7.40 26.05 -28.77
N LYS A 114 8.20 26.65 -27.87
CA LYS A 114 7.69 27.17 -26.58
C LYS A 114 6.58 28.21 -26.76
N GLU A 115 6.65 29.02 -27.81
CA GLU A 115 5.63 30.03 -28.14
C GLU A 115 4.34 29.39 -28.63
N GLU A 116 4.39 28.40 -29.52
CA GLU A 116 3.20 27.65 -29.96
C GLU A 116 2.53 26.86 -28.82
N LYS A 117 3.33 26.34 -27.87
CA LYS A 117 2.81 25.72 -26.65
C LYS A 117 2.13 26.75 -25.74
N LEU A 118 2.66 27.97 -25.65
CA LEU A 118 2.02 29.07 -24.90
C LEU A 118 0.78 29.62 -25.60
N ALA A 119 0.77 29.65 -26.94
CA ALA A 119 -0.39 29.99 -27.76
C ALA A 119 -1.51 28.96 -27.60
N LYS A 120 -1.22 27.65 -27.70
CA LYS A 120 -2.19 26.58 -27.41
C LYS A 120 -2.67 26.60 -25.96
N LYS A 121 -1.83 26.99 -24.99
CA LYS A 121 -2.25 27.22 -23.60
C LYS A 121 -3.19 28.43 -23.47
N ARG A 122 -2.96 29.51 -24.22
CA ARG A 122 -3.85 30.68 -24.32
C ARG A 122 -5.17 30.35 -25.02
N GLU A 123 -5.17 29.53 -26.08
CA GLU A 123 -6.39 28.99 -26.71
C GLU A 123 -7.17 28.07 -25.77
N ALA A 124 -6.49 27.19 -25.03
CA ALA A 124 -7.13 26.33 -24.03
C ALA A 124 -7.76 27.14 -22.87
N ILE A 125 -7.15 28.28 -22.52
CA ILE A 125 -7.73 29.24 -21.57
C ILE A 125 -8.96 29.93 -22.18
N LYS A 126 -8.91 30.39 -23.44
CA LYS A 126 -10.09 30.93 -24.15
C LYS A 126 -11.23 29.90 -24.28
N ARG A 127 -10.93 28.62 -24.54
CA ARG A 127 -11.92 27.52 -24.55
C ARG A 127 -12.56 27.27 -23.18
N ALA A 128 -11.95 27.73 -22.09
CA ALA A 128 -12.51 27.67 -20.73
C ALA A 128 -13.35 28.92 -20.35
N GLU A 129 -13.66 29.78 -21.33
CA GLU A 129 -14.54 30.95 -21.22
C GLU A 129 -15.94 30.70 -21.81
N GLY A 130 -16.28 29.43 -22.09
CA GLY A 130 -17.65 28.99 -22.42
C GLY A 130 -18.46 28.62 -21.18
N TRP A 131 -19.79 28.76 -21.28
CA TRP A 131 -20.72 28.21 -20.30
C TRP A 131 -20.69 26.68 -20.33
N VAL A 132 -20.75 26.06 -19.16
CA VAL A 132 -20.75 24.60 -19.01
C VAL A 132 -22.18 24.18 -18.75
N GLU A 133 -22.81 23.57 -19.76
CA GLU A 133 -24.04 22.80 -19.56
C GLU A 133 -23.74 21.66 -18.57
N LEU A 134 -24.52 21.62 -17.49
CA LEU A 134 -24.43 20.57 -16.48
C LEU A 134 -25.24 19.37 -16.97
N ASP A 135 -24.53 18.34 -17.41
CA ASP A 135 -25.02 16.98 -17.71
C ASP A 135 -26.13 16.56 -16.71
N GLU A 136 -27.36 16.36 -17.22
CA GLU A 136 -28.56 16.15 -16.40
C GLU A 136 -28.42 14.90 -15.49
N GLU A 137 -27.63 13.90 -15.91
CA GLU A 137 -27.36 12.66 -15.14
C GLU A 137 -26.43 12.86 -13.93
N ARG A 138 -25.69 13.98 -13.88
CA ARG A 138 -24.69 14.27 -12.83
C ARG A 138 -25.12 15.35 -11.84
N ASN A 139 -26.29 15.94 -12.03
CA ASN A 139 -26.74 17.07 -11.25
C ASN A 139 -27.15 16.66 -9.82
N THR A 140 -26.45 17.16 -8.81
CA THR A 140 -26.79 16.95 -7.39
C THR A 140 -27.70 18.05 -6.81
N SER A 141 -28.33 18.86 -7.68
CA SER A 141 -29.16 20.00 -7.28
C SER A 141 -30.61 19.83 -7.71
N VAL A 142 -31.52 20.13 -6.79
CA VAL A 142 -32.98 20.08 -6.94
C VAL A 142 -33.53 21.50 -6.93
N TYR A 143 -34.47 21.80 -7.82
CA TYR A 143 -35.32 22.98 -7.77
C TYR A 143 -36.66 22.58 -7.15
N VAL A 144 -37.18 23.40 -6.24
CA VAL A 144 -38.45 23.15 -5.55
C VAL A 144 -39.27 24.42 -5.57
N HIS A 145 -40.56 24.30 -5.87
CA HIS A 145 -41.50 25.43 -5.85
C HIS A 145 -42.85 25.02 -5.25
N GLY A 146 -43.67 26.02 -4.91
CA GLY A 146 -44.99 25.81 -4.31
C GLY A 146 -45.01 25.97 -2.78
N PHE A 147 -44.01 26.61 -2.17
CA PHE A 147 -44.06 27.03 -0.78
C PHE A 147 -44.80 28.36 -0.61
N PRO A 148 -45.43 28.62 0.56
CA PRO A 148 -46.03 29.93 0.86
C PRO A 148 -44.97 31.03 0.98
N SER A 149 -45.38 32.29 0.80
CA SER A 149 -44.54 33.48 0.93
C SER A 149 -44.08 33.81 2.37
N SER A 150 -44.37 32.93 3.33
CA SER A 150 -43.91 33.02 4.72
C SER A 150 -42.79 32.02 5.06
N ILE A 151 -42.19 31.33 4.06
CA ILE A 151 -41.19 30.29 4.32
C ILE A 151 -39.81 30.86 4.72
N ASP A 152 -39.28 30.34 5.82
CA ASP A 152 -37.92 30.61 6.30
C ASP A 152 -36.88 29.60 5.77
N GLU A 153 -35.62 30.03 5.70
CA GLU A 153 -34.50 29.19 5.24
C GLU A 153 -34.31 27.95 6.12
N GLU A 154 -34.57 28.06 7.43
CA GLU A 154 -34.46 26.96 8.38
C GLU A 154 -35.55 25.89 8.16
N GLN A 155 -36.80 26.31 7.93
CA GLN A 155 -37.91 25.41 7.59
C GLN A 155 -37.67 24.68 6.26
N PHE A 156 -37.12 25.39 5.26
CA PHE A 156 -36.72 24.80 3.98
C PHE A 156 -35.58 23.77 4.14
N ILE A 157 -34.59 24.06 5.00
CA ILE A 157 -33.50 23.13 5.34
C ILE A 157 -34.05 21.87 6.02
N GLU A 158 -34.96 22.01 6.99
CA GLU A 158 -35.58 20.88 7.69
C GLU A 158 -36.37 19.98 6.71
N PHE A 159 -37.21 20.60 5.87
CA PHE A 159 -37.99 19.90 4.86
C PHE A 159 -37.09 19.11 3.88
N MET A 160 -36.08 19.77 3.31
CA MET A 160 -35.17 19.13 2.35
C MET A 160 -34.24 18.09 2.98
N SER A 161 -33.97 18.17 4.29
CA SER A 161 -33.14 17.19 5.01
C SER A 161 -33.79 15.80 5.12
N LYS A 162 -35.12 15.68 4.92
CA LYS A 162 -35.85 14.41 4.97
C LYS A 162 -35.39 13.40 3.90
N CYS A 163 -34.96 13.86 2.73
CA CYS A 163 -34.54 13.02 1.61
C CYS A 163 -33.02 12.93 1.42
N GLY A 164 -32.23 13.59 2.27
CA GLY A 164 -30.77 13.44 2.21
C GLY A 164 -29.98 14.52 2.93
N VAL A 165 -28.68 14.27 3.05
CA VAL A 165 -27.75 15.23 3.65
C VAL A 165 -27.45 16.36 2.67
N ILE A 166 -27.86 17.57 3.02
CA ILE A 166 -27.61 18.80 2.25
C ILE A 166 -26.11 19.10 2.24
N MET A 167 -25.56 19.41 1.06
CA MET A 167 -24.17 19.80 0.88
C MET A 167 -23.90 21.12 1.60
N LYS A 168 -22.84 21.20 2.40
CA LYS A 168 -22.37 22.47 2.99
C LYS A 168 -21.39 23.16 2.04
N ASP A 169 -21.43 24.49 1.93
CA ASP A 169 -20.45 25.24 1.14
C ASP A 169 -19.05 25.04 1.78
N PRO A 170 -18.03 24.61 0.99
CA PRO A 170 -16.68 24.33 1.49
C PRO A 170 -15.96 25.51 2.15
N ARG A 171 -16.41 26.76 1.93
CA ARG A 171 -15.85 27.97 2.55
C ARG A 171 -16.66 28.46 3.74
N THR A 172 -17.98 28.57 3.60
CA THR A 172 -18.82 29.21 4.64
C THR A 172 -19.37 28.21 5.66
N GLY A 173 -19.32 26.91 5.36
CA GLY A 173 -19.88 25.85 6.21
C GLY A 173 -21.41 25.82 6.30
N LYS A 174 -22.10 26.81 5.72
CA LYS A 174 -23.57 26.89 5.66
C LYS A 174 -24.13 25.86 4.65
N PRO A 175 -25.35 25.35 4.84
CA PRO A 175 -26.03 24.52 3.84
C PRO A 175 -26.11 25.24 2.48
N LYS A 176 -25.93 24.49 1.40
CA LYS A 176 -25.97 25.00 0.02
C LYS A 176 -27.43 24.98 -0.47
N VAL A 177 -28.23 25.82 0.15
CA VAL A 177 -29.61 26.15 -0.22
C VAL A 177 -29.68 27.59 -0.74
N LYS A 178 -30.70 27.89 -1.55
CA LYS A 178 -31.01 29.25 -1.99
C LYS A 178 -32.51 29.37 -2.25
N LEU A 179 -33.23 30.06 -1.36
CA LEU A 179 -34.58 30.56 -1.64
C LEU A 179 -34.51 31.77 -2.58
N TYR A 180 -35.40 31.83 -3.56
CA TYR A 180 -35.52 32.98 -4.45
C TYR A 180 -36.49 34.01 -3.85
N ARG A 181 -36.18 35.29 -4.08
CA ARG A 181 -36.97 36.43 -3.61
C ARG A 181 -37.40 37.28 -4.78
N THR A 182 -38.55 37.93 -4.66
CA THR A 182 -39.06 38.95 -5.59
C THR A 182 -38.19 40.22 -5.51
N GLU A 183 -38.42 41.16 -6.42
CA GLU A 183 -37.76 42.47 -6.39
C GLU A 183 -38.14 43.31 -5.16
N SER A 184 -39.29 43.00 -4.51
CA SER A 184 -39.69 43.54 -3.20
C SER A 184 -38.98 42.89 -2.00
N GLY A 185 -38.20 41.83 -2.20
CA GLY A 185 -37.45 41.11 -1.16
C GLY A 185 -38.22 39.98 -0.45
N GLU A 186 -39.50 39.81 -0.75
CA GLU A 186 -40.35 38.72 -0.24
C GLU A 186 -39.96 37.37 -0.88
N PRO A 187 -40.04 36.23 -0.18
CA PRO A 187 -39.71 34.94 -0.77
C PRO A 187 -40.78 34.55 -1.79
N LYS A 188 -40.35 34.16 -2.99
CA LYS A 188 -41.22 33.86 -4.14
C LYS A 188 -41.88 32.47 -4.06
N GLY A 189 -41.60 31.70 -3.00
CA GLY A 189 -42.11 30.34 -2.81
C GLY A 189 -41.34 29.26 -3.59
N ASP A 190 -40.21 29.61 -4.20
CA ASP A 190 -39.31 28.70 -4.91
C ASP A 190 -37.86 28.78 -4.41
N GLY A 191 -37.11 27.70 -4.58
CA GLY A 191 -35.72 27.60 -4.12
C GLY A 191 -34.94 26.46 -4.76
N THR A 192 -33.64 26.42 -4.50
CA THR A 192 -32.75 25.31 -4.87
C THR A 192 -32.07 24.72 -3.65
N CYS A 193 -31.91 23.40 -3.66
CA CYS A 193 -31.16 22.63 -2.67
C CYS A 193 -30.12 21.77 -3.37
N CYS A 194 -28.92 21.64 -2.80
CA CYS A 194 -27.87 20.77 -3.34
C CYS A 194 -27.51 19.68 -2.32
N TYR A 195 -27.67 18.42 -2.69
CA TYR A 195 -27.35 17.26 -1.86
C TYR A 195 -25.89 16.81 -2.04
N ILE A 196 -25.34 16.11 -1.03
CA ILE A 196 -23.99 15.52 -1.14
C ILE A 196 -23.97 14.35 -2.15
N LYS A 197 -25.07 13.61 -2.25
CA LYS A 197 -25.23 12.41 -3.09
C LYS A 197 -26.29 12.65 -4.16
N LYS A 198 -26.13 12.06 -5.35
CA LYS A 198 -27.13 12.16 -6.44
C LYS A 198 -28.37 11.34 -6.13
N GLU A 199 -28.23 10.27 -5.36
CA GLU A 199 -29.32 9.36 -4.97
C GLU A 199 -30.37 10.09 -4.11
N SER A 200 -29.98 11.13 -3.38
CA SER A 200 -30.89 12.02 -2.64
C SER A 200 -31.71 12.96 -3.53
N VAL A 201 -31.24 13.28 -4.74
CA VAL A 201 -32.01 14.03 -5.75
C VAL A 201 -33.17 13.15 -6.23
N GLU A 202 -32.87 11.89 -6.56
CA GLU A 202 -33.87 10.92 -6.99
C GLU A 202 -34.91 10.63 -5.89
N LEU A 203 -34.45 10.47 -4.65
CA LEU A 203 -35.34 10.28 -3.50
C LEU A 203 -36.23 11.51 -3.24
N ALA A 204 -35.71 12.72 -3.44
CA ALA A 204 -36.50 13.94 -3.32
C ALA A 204 -37.59 14.03 -4.40
N LEU A 205 -37.29 13.67 -5.65
CA LEU A 205 -38.28 13.59 -6.74
C LEU A 205 -39.38 12.56 -6.45
N GLN A 206 -39.05 11.42 -5.82
CA GLN A 206 -40.01 10.34 -5.55
C GLN A 206 -40.87 10.57 -4.31
N ILE A 207 -40.38 11.32 -3.31
CA ILE A 207 -41.05 11.47 -2.00
C ILE A 207 -41.61 12.88 -1.76
N LEU A 208 -40.92 13.93 -2.22
CA LEU A 208 -41.30 15.31 -1.94
C LEU A 208 -42.13 15.93 -3.08
N ASP A 209 -42.11 15.35 -4.28
CA ASP A 209 -42.96 15.83 -5.37
C ASP A 209 -44.44 15.56 -5.07
N GLY A 210 -45.24 16.61 -5.16
CA GLY A 210 -46.66 16.59 -4.81
C GLY A 210 -46.97 16.58 -3.32
N TRP A 211 -46.00 16.82 -2.43
CA TRP A 211 -46.24 16.96 -0.99
C TRP A 211 -47.16 18.16 -0.69
N ALA A 212 -48.25 17.94 0.04
CA ALA A 212 -49.13 19.01 0.49
C ALA A 212 -48.50 19.73 1.71
N TRP A 213 -48.15 21.00 1.56
CA TRP A 213 -47.63 21.83 2.65
C TRP A 213 -48.76 22.37 3.52
N ASP A 214 -49.85 22.82 2.89
CA ASP A 214 -51.13 23.15 3.51
C ASP A 214 -52.28 22.85 2.54
N SER A 215 -53.51 23.25 2.88
CA SER A 215 -54.72 23.01 2.07
C SER A 215 -54.73 23.71 0.70
N ALA A 216 -53.81 24.64 0.43
CA ALA A 216 -53.72 25.44 -0.80
C ALA A 216 -52.35 25.28 -1.51
N HIS A 217 -51.28 24.98 -0.78
CA HIS A 217 -49.91 24.89 -1.28
C HIS A 217 -49.46 23.44 -1.46
N LYS A 218 -49.28 23.03 -2.72
CA LYS A 218 -48.71 21.73 -3.11
C LYS A 218 -47.31 21.95 -3.66
N ILE A 219 -46.33 21.26 -3.07
CA ILE A 219 -44.93 21.36 -3.44
C ILE A 219 -44.69 20.55 -4.72
N GLN A 220 -43.88 21.09 -5.62
CA GLN A 220 -43.41 20.43 -6.82
C GLN A 220 -41.88 20.45 -6.87
N VAL A 221 -41.28 19.34 -7.32
CA VAL A 221 -39.85 19.07 -7.20
C VAL A 221 -39.30 18.66 -8.56
N GLU A 222 -38.28 19.38 -9.04
CA GLU A 222 -37.65 19.15 -10.34
C GLU A 222 -36.11 19.10 -10.24
N ARG A 223 -35.44 18.50 -11.23
CA ARG A 223 -33.97 18.58 -11.32
C ARG A 223 -33.58 20.02 -11.72
N ALA A 224 -32.68 20.65 -10.98
CA ALA A 224 -32.40 22.08 -11.17
C ALA A 224 -31.70 22.39 -12.50
N LYS A 225 -32.43 22.96 -13.46
CA LYS A 225 -31.87 23.43 -14.74
C LYS A 225 -31.21 24.79 -14.56
N PHE A 226 -29.94 24.91 -14.97
CA PHE A 226 -29.14 26.11 -14.77
C PHE A 226 -29.00 26.92 -16.07
N GLU A 227 -30.03 27.69 -16.39
CA GLU A 227 -30.01 28.62 -17.52
C GLU A 227 -29.35 29.96 -17.14
N MET A 228 -28.60 30.51 -18.09
CA MET A 228 -27.94 31.81 -17.96
C MET A 228 -28.95 32.96 -18.12
N LYS A 229 -29.23 33.69 -17.04
CA LYS A 229 -30.01 34.94 -17.08
C LYS A 229 -29.07 36.15 -16.98
N GLY A 230 -28.94 36.90 -18.07
CA GLY A 230 -28.08 38.10 -18.19
C GLY A 230 -26.69 37.81 -18.76
N GLU A 231 -25.84 38.84 -18.85
CA GLU A 231 -24.47 38.73 -19.38
C GLU A 231 -23.48 38.05 -18.41
N PHE A 232 -22.44 37.42 -18.94
CA PHE A 232 -21.42 36.75 -18.14
C PHE A 232 -20.44 37.75 -17.51
N ASP A 233 -20.55 37.95 -16.20
CA ASP A 233 -19.62 38.77 -15.43
C ASP A 233 -18.48 37.92 -14.85
N PRO A 234 -17.26 37.97 -15.42
CA PRO A 234 -16.12 37.18 -14.95
C PRO A 234 -15.61 37.60 -13.56
N THR A 235 -15.95 38.80 -13.06
CA THR A 235 -15.52 39.26 -11.73
C THR A 235 -16.21 38.48 -10.59
N LYS A 236 -17.42 37.98 -10.85
CA LYS A 236 -18.20 37.15 -9.90
C LYS A 236 -17.71 35.69 -9.82
N LYS A 237 -16.71 35.30 -10.63
CA LYS A 237 -16.14 33.93 -10.66
C LYS A 237 -15.31 33.65 -9.40
N ARG A 238 -15.90 32.96 -8.43
CA ARG A 238 -15.25 32.58 -7.15
C ARG A 238 -13.89 31.90 -7.40
N ARG A 239 -12.82 32.37 -6.73
CA ARG A 239 -11.47 31.76 -6.76
C ARG A 239 -11.53 30.26 -6.44
N ARG A 240 -10.88 29.41 -7.25
CA ARG A 240 -10.82 27.95 -7.05
C ARG A 240 -10.22 27.60 -5.68
N LEU A 241 -10.72 26.52 -5.07
CA LEU A 241 -10.17 25.94 -3.83
C LEU A 241 -8.81 25.28 -4.10
N THR A 242 -7.90 25.34 -3.13
CA THR A 242 -6.61 24.64 -3.20
C THR A 242 -6.80 23.12 -3.12
N VAL A 243 -5.80 22.35 -3.56
CA VAL A 243 -5.85 20.87 -3.53
C VAL A 243 -6.06 20.35 -2.09
N ALA A 244 -5.35 20.92 -1.12
CA ALA A 244 -5.50 20.59 0.30
C ALA A 244 -6.91 20.92 0.85
N GLN A 245 -7.50 22.06 0.45
CA GLN A 245 -8.87 22.42 0.84
C GLN A 245 -9.91 21.46 0.24
N LYS A 246 -9.74 21.04 -1.03
CA LYS A 246 -10.61 20.03 -1.66
C LYS A 246 -10.51 18.68 -0.97
N LYS A 247 -9.30 18.22 -0.66
CA LYS A 247 -9.06 16.95 0.06
C LYS A 247 -9.76 16.95 1.43
N ARG A 248 -9.51 17.98 2.25
CA ARG A 248 -10.15 18.15 3.57
C ARG A 248 -11.68 18.25 3.49
N PHE A 249 -12.22 18.84 2.43
CA PHE A 249 -13.66 18.91 2.20
C PHE A 249 -14.25 17.53 1.88
N PHE A 250 -13.62 16.76 0.99
CA PHE A 250 -14.05 15.42 0.62
C PHE A 250 -13.96 14.43 1.81
N GLU A 251 -12.87 14.48 2.58
CA GLU A 251 -12.70 13.70 3.82
C GLU A 251 -13.81 14.02 4.84
N LYS A 252 -14.15 15.30 5.03
CA LYS A 252 -15.28 15.73 5.87
C LYS A 252 -16.62 15.22 5.36
N GLN A 253 -16.84 15.18 4.05
CA GLN A 253 -18.07 14.63 3.46
C GLN A 253 -18.18 13.12 3.68
N GLN A 254 -17.10 12.36 3.45
CA GLN A 254 -17.10 10.90 3.69
C GLN A 254 -17.35 10.55 5.15
N LYS A 255 -16.75 11.31 6.09
CA LYS A 255 -16.90 11.10 7.54
C LYS A 255 -18.34 11.27 8.06
N ILE A 256 -19.22 11.95 7.32
CA ILE A 256 -20.65 12.09 7.67
C ILE A 256 -21.43 10.79 7.39
N PHE A 257 -20.98 9.96 6.46
CA PHE A 257 -21.61 8.67 6.10
C PHE A 257 -20.93 7.45 6.75
N GLU A 258 -19.97 7.68 7.66
CA GLU A 258 -19.26 6.63 8.37
C GLU A 258 -20.18 6.05 9.46
N TRP A 259 -20.73 4.85 9.23
CA TRP A 259 -21.55 4.15 10.22
C TRP A 259 -20.75 3.89 11.49
N LYS A 260 -21.30 4.29 12.63
CA LYS A 260 -20.71 4.07 13.95
C LYS A 260 -21.76 3.44 14.85
N PRO A 261 -21.43 2.33 15.56
CA PRO A 261 -22.35 1.76 16.53
C PRO A 261 -22.65 2.78 17.61
N GLU A 262 -23.90 2.78 18.09
CA GLU A 262 -24.30 3.65 19.19
C GLU A 262 -23.49 3.34 20.45
N LYS A 263 -23.09 4.39 21.17
CA LYS A 263 -22.25 4.26 22.35
C LYS A 263 -23.10 3.77 23.52
N PRO A 264 -22.67 2.75 24.27
CA PRO A 264 -23.42 2.24 25.41
C PRO A 264 -23.60 3.31 26.49
N ARG A 265 -24.65 3.18 27.30
CA ARG A 265 -25.06 4.17 28.33
C ARG A 265 -23.95 4.53 29.35
N ASN A 266 -23.00 3.63 29.57
CA ASN A 266 -21.86 3.81 30.48
C ASN A 266 -20.54 4.15 29.75
N TYR A 267 -20.61 4.64 28.51
CA TYR A 267 -19.42 5.00 27.73
C TYR A 267 -18.69 6.19 28.36
N ARG A 268 -17.52 5.94 28.92
CA ARG A 268 -16.55 7.01 29.25
C ARG A 268 -15.75 7.38 28.00
N PRO A 269 -15.61 8.68 27.67
CA PRO A 269 -14.90 9.12 26.47
C PRO A 269 -13.38 8.86 26.57
N PRO A 270 -12.69 8.52 25.47
CA PRO A 270 -11.25 8.25 25.47
C PRO A 270 -10.34 9.40 25.95
N CYS A 271 -10.85 10.62 26.07
CA CYS A 271 -10.09 11.72 26.69
C CYS A 271 -9.92 11.53 28.21
N GLU A 272 -10.84 10.83 28.88
CA GLU A 272 -10.73 10.52 30.31
C GLU A 272 -9.64 9.46 30.59
N CYS A 273 -9.16 8.73 29.57
CA CYS A 273 -7.93 7.92 29.65
C CYS A 273 -6.64 8.76 29.70
N THR A 274 -6.73 10.09 29.58
CA THR A 274 -5.58 10.99 29.64
C THR A 274 -5.57 11.74 30.97
N LEU A 275 -4.51 11.52 31.74
CA LEU A 275 -4.13 12.26 32.93
C LEU A 275 -3.42 13.56 32.53
N VAL A 276 -3.76 14.65 33.20
CA VAL A 276 -3.07 15.94 33.13
C VAL A 276 -2.44 16.21 34.50
N LEU A 277 -1.12 16.27 34.55
CA LEU A 277 -0.34 16.72 35.71
C LEU A 277 0.07 18.18 35.51
N ARG A 278 -0.11 19.03 36.52
CA ARG A 278 0.38 20.41 36.57
C ARG A 278 1.32 20.60 37.76
N GLY A 279 2.29 21.50 37.64
CA GLY A 279 3.28 21.80 38.67
C GLY A 279 4.48 20.86 38.71
N MET A 280 4.74 20.10 37.63
CA MET A 280 5.82 19.11 37.58
C MET A 280 7.23 19.72 37.43
N PHE A 281 7.34 20.94 36.91
CA PHE A 281 8.60 21.65 36.66
C PHE A 281 8.38 23.18 36.59
N ASN A 282 9.47 23.96 36.60
CA ASN A 282 9.47 25.38 36.25
C ASN A 282 10.16 25.59 34.87
N LEU A 283 9.79 26.63 34.14
CA LEU A 283 10.41 26.99 32.84
C LEU A 283 11.93 27.20 32.99
N GLU A 284 12.33 27.99 33.97
CA GLU A 284 13.75 28.31 34.27
C GLU A 284 14.60 27.04 34.54
N GLU A 285 14.00 25.97 35.05
CA GLU A 285 14.66 24.70 35.33
C GLU A 285 14.87 23.81 34.10
N ILE A 286 14.09 24.05 33.04
CA ILE A 286 14.17 23.35 31.75
C ILE A 286 15.01 24.15 30.77
N ASP A 287 14.85 25.48 30.73
CA ASP A 287 15.65 26.39 29.90
C ASP A 287 17.15 26.30 30.27
N ALA A 288 17.47 26.09 31.55
CA ALA A 288 18.85 25.89 32.01
C ALA A 288 19.43 24.49 31.69
N ASN A 289 18.60 23.48 31.42
CA ASN A 289 19.06 22.15 31.01
C ASN A 289 17.98 21.36 30.25
N ALA A 290 18.06 21.40 28.91
CA ALA A 290 17.14 20.69 28.02
C ALA A 290 17.11 19.16 28.23
N GLN A 291 18.19 18.53 28.73
CA GLN A 291 18.20 17.09 29.01
C GLN A 291 17.19 16.69 30.11
N ARG A 292 16.82 17.64 30.98
CA ARG A 292 15.86 17.44 32.08
C ARG A 292 14.44 17.14 31.59
N ILE A 293 14.11 17.44 30.33
CA ILE A 293 12.85 17.05 29.69
C ILE A 293 12.77 15.52 29.56
N PHE A 294 13.88 14.86 29.22
CA PHE A 294 13.94 13.41 29.04
C PHE A 294 13.86 12.67 30.37
N THR A 295 14.60 13.12 31.39
CA THR A 295 14.53 12.52 32.74
C THR A 295 13.13 12.68 33.33
N LEU A 296 12.53 13.87 33.25
CA LEU A 296 11.16 14.11 33.72
C LEU A 296 10.13 13.21 33.00
N LYS A 297 10.29 13.01 31.69
CA LYS A 297 9.42 12.13 30.89
C LYS A 297 9.55 10.67 31.35
N GLU A 298 10.77 10.19 31.58
CA GLU A 298 11.05 8.82 32.03
C GLU A 298 10.57 8.58 33.47
N ASP A 299 10.83 9.51 34.39
CA ASP A 299 10.36 9.46 35.78
C ASP A 299 8.83 9.48 35.86
N THR A 300 8.18 10.35 35.09
CA THR A 300 6.72 10.41 35.02
C THR A 300 6.14 9.12 34.42
N GLN A 301 6.82 8.51 33.44
CA GLN A 301 6.42 7.22 32.88
C GLN A 301 6.53 6.11 33.93
N LYS A 302 7.69 5.94 34.58
CA LYS A 302 7.91 4.93 35.64
C LYS A 302 6.94 5.07 36.81
N LEU A 303 6.61 6.31 37.21
CA LEU A 303 5.59 6.59 38.23
C LEU A 303 4.20 6.12 37.79
N CYS A 304 3.85 6.33 36.52
CA CYS A 304 2.54 6.00 35.97
C CYS A 304 2.37 4.50 35.67
N GLU A 305 3.42 3.80 35.26
CA GLU A 305 3.42 2.35 34.97
C GLU A 305 2.95 1.51 36.17
N ARG A 306 3.12 2.01 37.40
CA ARG A 306 2.60 1.38 38.63
C ARG A 306 1.06 1.30 38.68
N PHE A 307 0.35 2.17 37.97
CA PHE A 307 -1.13 2.21 37.94
C PHE A 307 -1.71 1.47 36.73
N GLY A 308 -0.94 1.32 35.65
CA GLY A 308 -1.32 0.56 34.46
C GLY A 308 -0.44 0.88 33.25
N PRO A 309 -0.62 0.16 32.12
CA PRO A 309 0.16 0.38 30.91
C PRO A 309 -0.09 1.77 30.32
N VAL A 310 1.02 2.47 30.02
CA VAL A 310 1.05 3.84 29.50
C VAL A 310 1.22 3.81 27.98
N LYS A 311 0.23 4.34 27.23
CA LYS A 311 0.31 4.48 25.77
C LYS A 311 1.23 5.62 25.32
N LYS A 312 1.22 6.75 26.03
CA LYS A 312 1.90 7.98 25.61
C LYS A 312 2.10 8.95 26.77
N VAL A 313 3.32 9.48 26.90
CA VAL A 313 3.64 10.64 27.76
C VAL A 313 4.00 11.83 26.87
N THR A 314 3.60 13.04 27.25
CA THR A 314 3.96 14.29 26.56
C THR A 314 4.16 15.40 27.58
N VAL A 315 5.37 15.95 27.60
CA VAL A 315 5.76 17.12 28.41
C VAL A 315 5.54 18.37 27.56
N TYR A 316 4.98 19.43 28.14
CA TYR A 316 4.77 20.73 27.46
C TYR A 316 5.74 21.77 28.02
N ASP A 317 7.00 21.65 27.61
CA ASP A 317 8.12 22.58 27.84
C ASP A 317 7.72 24.07 27.91
N THR A 318 6.95 24.53 26.93
CA THR A 318 6.51 25.91 26.70
C THR A 318 5.35 26.38 27.58
N ASN A 319 4.97 25.61 28.60
CA ASN A 319 3.79 25.88 29.44
C ASN A 319 4.20 26.27 30.88
N PRO A 320 3.88 27.49 31.36
CA PRO A 320 4.27 27.97 32.68
C PRO A 320 3.64 27.21 33.85
N ASP A 321 2.55 26.47 33.61
CA ASP A 321 1.94 25.59 34.63
C ASP A 321 2.70 24.25 34.80
N GLY A 322 3.82 24.03 34.10
CA GLY A 322 4.65 22.83 34.21
C GLY A 322 3.88 21.55 33.86
N VAL A 323 3.24 21.53 32.69
CA VAL A 323 2.21 20.54 32.34
C VAL A 323 2.79 19.28 31.68
N VAL A 324 2.37 18.11 32.17
CA VAL A 324 2.66 16.80 31.56
C VAL A 324 1.35 16.02 31.39
N THR A 325 1.11 15.46 30.20
CA THR A 325 -0.04 14.59 29.94
C THR A 325 0.38 13.14 29.72
N ILE A 326 -0.30 12.21 30.39
CA ILE A 326 -0.09 10.76 30.30
C ILE A 326 -1.38 10.11 29.81
N THR A 327 -1.32 9.28 28.77
CA THR A 327 -2.48 8.53 28.27
C THR A 327 -2.32 7.05 28.59
N PHE A 328 -3.30 6.48 29.29
CA PHE A 328 -3.37 5.07 29.67
C PHE A 328 -4.20 4.25 28.67
N ASP A 329 -4.15 2.92 28.80
CA ASP A 329 -5.04 2.03 28.04
C ASP A 329 -6.51 2.14 28.47
N ASN A 330 -6.78 2.19 29.78
CA ASN A 330 -8.12 2.21 30.36
C ASN A 330 -8.31 3.43 31.29
N VAL A 331 -9.56 3.90 31.39
CA VAL A 331 -9.91 5.03 32.27
C VAL A 331 -9.70 4.69 33.76
N GLU A 332 -9.88 3.43 34.15
CA GLU A 332 -9.68 2.97 35.55
C GLU A 332 -8.24 3.18 36.05
N HIS A 333 -7.23 3.00 35.18
CA HIS A 333 -5.84 3.33 35.50
C HIS A 333 -5.63 4.83 35.69
N THR A 334 -6.42 5.65 34.98
CA THR A 334 -6.38 7.11 35.10
C THR A 334 -7.05 7.56 36.41
N ASP A 335 -8.19 6.98 36.78
CA ASP A 335 -8.86 7.25 38.07
C ASP A 335 -7.91 6.93 39.25
N ALA A 336 -7.24 5.77 39.21
CA ALA A 336 -6.28 5.35 40.23
C ALA A 336 -5.06 6.28 40.31
N ALA A 337 -4.55 6.74 39.15
CA ALA A 337 -3.44 7.68 39.09
C ALA A 337 -3.83 9.10 39.59
N VAL A 338 -5.03 9.60 39.26
CA VAL A 338 -5.56 10.85 39.82
C VAL A 338 -5.61 10.76 41.35
N GLN A 339 -6.27 9.73 41.89
CA GLN A 339 -6.44 9.55 43.33
C GLN A 339 -5.11 9.42 44.09
N ALA A 340 -4.08 8.87 43.45
CA ALA A 340 -2.79 8.62 44.08
C ALA A 340 -1.78 9.77 43.95
N ILE A 341 -1.90 10.63 42.93
CA ILE A 341 -0.91 11.68 42.59
C ILE A 341 -1.40 13.09 42.96
N ASP A 342 -2.71 13.35 42.91
CA ASP A 342 -3.26 14.68 43.22
C ASP A 342 -2.91 15.11 44.65
N GLY A 343 -2.35 16.31 44.80
CA GLY A 343 -1.95 16.87 46.10
C GLY A 343 -0.59 16.40 46.63
N ARG A 344 0.19 15.58 45.90
CA ARG A 344 1.56 15.24 46.31
C ARG A 344 2.52 16.42 46.20
N ILE A 345 3.48 16.49 47.13
CA ILE A 345 4.58 17.45 47.08
C ILE A 345 5.77 16.81 46.36
N VAL A 346 6.22 17.44 45.26
CA VAL A 346 7.42 17.06 44.49
C VAL A 346 8.29 18.30 44.37
N ALA A 347 9.57 18.21 44.77
CA ALA A 347 10.51 19.34 44.79
C ALA A 347 9.96 20.65 45.42
N GLY A 348 9.18 20.52 46.51
CA GLY A 348 8.56 21.65 47.20
C GLY A 348 7.29 22.24 46.55
N ARG A 349 6.83 21.67 45.43
CA ARG A 349 5.62 22.10 44.69
C ARG A 349 4.50 21.08 44.85
N VAL A 350 3.26 21.54 44.93
CA VAL A 350 2.07 20.67 44.98
C VAL A 350 1.64 20.32 43.55
N VAL A 351 1.71 19.03 43.20
CA VAL A 351 1.26 18.53 41.90
C VAL A 351 -0.26 18.42 41.89
N GLN A 352 -0.89 18.95 40.84
CA GLN A 352 -2.34 18.74 40.59
C GLN A 352 -2.52 17.70 39.49
N ALA A 353 -3.36 16.70 39.73
CA ALA A 353 -3.64 15.61 38.79
C ALA A 353 -5.14 15.55 38.44
N LYS A 354 -5.48 15.68 37.16
CA LYS A 354 -6.88 15.73 36.69
C LYS A 354 -7.08 14.94 35.39
N HIS A 355 -8.30 14.48 35.11
CA HIS A 355 -8.64 13.94 33.78
C HIS A 355 -8.65 15.04 32.72
N TRP A 356 -8.30 14.70 31.48
CA TRP A 356 -8.38 15.62 30.36
C TRP A 356 -9.81 15.72 29.79
N ASP A 357 -10.28 16.95 29.62
CA ASP A 357 -11.63 17.28 29.13
C ASP A 357 -11.80 17.13 27.60
N GLY A 358 -10.73 16.80 26.88
CA GLY A 358 -10.71 16.68 25.42
C GLY A 358 -10.74 18.01 24.66
N LYS A 359 -10.65 19.16 25.34
CA LYS A 359 -10.76 20.51 24.75
C LYS A 359 -9.60 21.43 25.13
N GLU A 360 -9.06 21.29 26.34
CA GLU A 360 -7.92 22.07 26.81
C GLU A 360 -6.67 21.77 25.97
N LYS A 361 -5.97 22.83 25.54
CA LYS A 361 -4.78 22.75 24.68
C LYS A 361 -3.56 23.23 25.46
N PHE A 362 -2.63 22.31 25.72
CA PHE A 362 -1.44 22.61 26.53
C PHE A 362 -0.23 23.12 25.74
N LYS A 363 -0.24 22.97 24.40
CA LYS A 363 0.78 23.56 23.52
C LYS A 363 0.40 25.00 23.19
N ARG A 364 1.16 25.96 23.73
CA ARG A 364 1.05 27.39 23.40
C ARG A 364 1.49 27.60 21.95
N ALA A 365 0.85 28.52 21.24
CA ALA A 365 1.35 28.98 19.94
C ALA A 365 2.39 30.07 20.21
N GLU A 366 3.57 30.00 19.57
CA GLU A 366 4.60 31.05 19.64
C GLU A 366 3.96 32.43 19.42
N THR A 367 4.20 33.34 20.36
CA THR A 367 3.81 34.74 20.19
C THR A 367 4.73 35.37 19.14
N ALA A 368 4.25 36.33 18.35
CA ALA A 368 5.05 36.92 17.27
C ALA A 368 6.42 37.46 17.76
N GLN A 369 6.47 38.03 18.97
CA GLN A 369 7.70 38.51 19.62
C GLN A 369 8.64 37.40 20.11
N GLU A 370 8.13 36.20 20.44
CA GLU A 370 8.97 35.04 20.78
C GLU A 370 9.59 34.47 19.50
N LYS A 371 8.82 34.43 18.41
CA LYS A 371 9.33 34.06 17.09
C LYS A 371 10.40 35.05 16.59
N GLU A 372 10.17 36.34 16.75
CA GLU A 372 11.11 37.41 16.38
C GLU A 372 12.37 37.39 17.27
N ARG A 373 12.25 37.13 18.58
CA ARG A 373 13.42 36.88 19.44
C ARG A 373 14.20 35.63 19.05
N ARG A 374 13.52 34.55 18.64
CA ARG A 374 14.18 33.33 18.16
C ARG A 374 14.84 33.52 16.80
N GLU A 375 14.22 34.28 15.90
CA GLU A 375 14.81 34.67 14.61
C GLU A 375 16.06 35.56 14.84
N ASN A 376 16.00 36.55 15.73
CA ASN A 376 17.15 37.40 16.06
C ASN A 376 18.28 36.62 16.77
N ALA A 377 17.98 35.76 17.73
CA ALA A 377 19.00 34.94 18.40
C ALA A 377 19.64 33.91 17.45
N TRP A 378 18.92 33.48 16.40
CA TRP A 378 19.48 32.66 15.32
C TRP A 378 20.32 33.49 14.34
N GLU A 379 19.95 34.73 14.03
CA GLU A 379 20.79 35.63 13.23
C GLU A 379 22.07 36.04 13.98
N GLU A 380 22.01 36.25 15.30
CA GLU A 380 23.16 36.51 16.15
C GLU A 380 24.10 35.30 16.25
N PHE A 381 23.55 34.08 16.35
CA PHE A 381 24.33 32.83 16.30
C PHE A 381 25.01 32.62 14.94
N LEU A 382 24.31 32.88 13.83
CA LEU A 382 24.88 32.77 12.47
C LEU A 382 25.88 33.89 12.13
N GLY A 383 25.77 35.04 12.78
CA GLY A 383 26.70 36.16 12.62
C GLY A 383 28.04 35.98 13.34
N ASN A 384 28.17 34.95 14.19
CA ASN A 384 29.33 34.76 15.06
C ASN A 384 30.38 33.76 14.50
N ASP A 385 30.22 33.31 13.25
CA ASP A 385 31.06 32.32 12.56
C ASP A 385 31.87 32.89 11.36
N GLU A 386 31.80 34.19 11.04
CA GLU A 386 32.53 34.80 9.90
C GLU A 386 33.67 35.77 10.25
N ASP A 387 33.84 36.22 11.50
CA ASP A 387 34.87 37.19 11.90
C ASP A 387 35.84 36.65 12.97
N GLU A 388 36.88 35.92 12.56
CA GLU A 388 38.23 36.02 13.19
C GLU A 388 39.34 35.39 12.32
N LYS A 389 39.98 36.23 11.50
CA LYS A 389 41.33 36.00 10.95
C LYS A 389 42.15 37.27 11.05
N GLU A 390 43.45 37.07 11.31
CA GLU A 390 44.53 38.07 11.36
C GLU A 390 44.63 38.93 12.63
N THR A 391 45.40 38.45 13.62
CA THR A 391 46.62 39.17 14.04
C THR A 391 47.77 38.22 14.33
N GLU A 392 48.92 38.55 13.75
CA GLU A 392 50.28 38.08 14.02
C GLU A 392 50.63 37.94 15.53
N GLU A 393 51.36 36.89 15.91
CA GLU A 393 52.83 36.98 16.14
C GLU A 393 53.46 35.64 16.63
N ASP A 394 54.42 35.16 15.84
CA ASP A 394 55.75 34.67 16.24
C ASP A 394 56.00 33.32 16.97
N LYS A 395 57.07 32.66 16.46
CA LYS A 395 57.94 31.60 17.04
C LYS A 395 57.36 30.18 17.24
N LYS A 396 57.87 29.18 16.50
CA LYS A 396 59.20 28.50 16.59
C LYS A 396 59.26 27.57 17.82
N GLU A 397 59.89 26.40 17.79
CA GLU A 397 60.85 25.82 16.83
C GLU A 397 60.72 24.27 16.95
N THR A 398 60.55 23.55 15.83
CA THR A 398 61.55 22.64 15.20
C THR A 398 61.68 21.25 15.86
N GLU A 399 61.45 20.17 15.09
CA GLU A 399 62.50 19.29 14.51
C GLU A 399 62.91 18.19 15.53
N GLU A 400 63.36 16.98 15.20
CA GLU A 400 63.61 16.18 13.98
C GLU A 400 63.93 14.74 14.51
N GLU A 401 64.18 13.66 13.78
CA GLU A 401 64.31 13.35 12.36
C GLU A 401 64.17 11.82 12.18
N LYS A 402 63.74 11.37 10.98
CA LYS A 402 64.17 10.11 10.30
C LYS A 402 63.91 8.75 11.00
N LYS A 403 63.80 7.62 10.29
CA LYS A 403 64.10 7.30 8.88
C LYS A 403 63.26 6.08 8.42
N GLU A 404 63.17 5.88 7.09
CA GLU A 404 63.26 4.61 6.32
C GLU A 404 62.93 3.26 7.06
N THR A 405 62.20 2.28 6.51
CA THR A 405 62.04 1.88 5.08
C THR A 405 60.92 0.83 4.89
N GLU A 406 60.45 0.70 3.64
CA GLU A 406 60.10 -0.53 2.86
C GLU A 406 59.27 -1.74 3.39
N GLU A 407 58.36 -2.15 2.48
CA GLU A 407 58.05 -3.52 1.99
C GLU A 407 57.30 -4.61 2.80
N GLU A 408 56.15 -4.97 2.20
CA GLU A 408 55.72 -6.33 1.80
C GLU A 408 55.33 -7.46 2.79
N LYS A 409 54.08 -7.90 2.58
CA LYS A 409 53.62 -9.29 2.29
C LYS A 409 53.26 -10.29 3.42
N LYS A 410 51.98 -10.71 3.30
CA LYS A 410 51.47 -12.10 3.18
C LYS A 410 51.39 -13.05 4.39
N GLU A 411 50.15 -13.52 4.61
CA GLU A 411 49.73 -14.95 4.76
C GLU A 411 50.29 -15.75 5.98
N PRO A 412 49.79 -16.97 6.29
CA PRO A 412 48.77 -17.84 5.64
C PRO A 412 47.45 -17.95 6.46
N GLU A 413 46.34 -18.60 6.05
CA GLU A 413 46.13 -20.02 5.66
C GLU A 413 46.68 -21.03 6.70
N GLU A 414 46.08 -22.19 7.01
CA GLU A 414 45.16 -23.07 6.27
C GLU A 414 44.34 -23.96 7.27
N GLY A 415 43.10 -24.39 6.97
CA GLY A 415 42.75 -25.82 6.74
C GLY A 415 41.98 -26.47 7.93
N LYS A 416 40.73 -26.99 7.86
CA LYS A 416 40.01 -28.00 7.02
C LYS A 416 40.13 -29.47 7.50
N ARG A 417 38.95 -30.12 7.63
CA ARG A 417 38.67 -31.59 7.67
C ARG A 417 39.04 -32.31 9.00
N GLU A 418 38.44 -33.43 9.42
CA GLU A 418 37.50 -34.38 8.77
C GLU A 418 36.56 -35.12 9.78
N MET A 419 35.60 -35.87 9.24
CA MET A 419 34.60 -36.77 9.87
C MET A 419 35.24 -37.95 10.68
N GLU A 420 34.56 -38.62 11.63
CA GLU A 420 33.62 -39.76 11.37
C GLU A 420 32.88 -40.30 12.64
N GLU A 421 31.85 -41.13 12.37
CA GLU A 421 31.16 -42.21 13.15
C GLU A 421 31.37 -42.38 14.67
N GLY A 422 30.45 -42.86 15.52
CA GLY A 422 29.27 -43.77 15.44
C GLY A 422 29.16 -44.43 16.85
N LYS A 423 28.07 -45.00 17.39
CA LYS A 423 27.05 -45.93 16.87
C LYS A 423 26.05 -46.27 18.02
N LYS A 424 25.02 -47.08 17.74
CA LYS A 424 24.13 -47.84 18.69
C LYS A 424 23.06 -47.07 19.48
N GLU A 425 21.91 -47.65 19.85
CA GLU A 425 21.09 -48.79 19.37
C GLU A 425 19.78 -48.76 20.21
N THR A 426 18.61 -49.02 19.62
CA THR A 426 17.60 -49.98 20.15
C THR A 426 16.38 -50.06 19.23
N GLU A 427 15.93 -51.28 18.98
CA GLU A 427 14.66 -51.60 18.34
C GLU A 427 13.62 -51.93 19.41
N GLU A 428 12.35 -51.59 19.18
CA GLU A 428 11.22 -52.54 19.20
C GLU A 428 9.93 -51.80 18.76
N GLY A 429 9.07 -52.48 17.99
CA GLY A 429 7.87 -51.86 17.40
C GLY A 429 7.62 -52.14 15.91
N LYS A 430 8.47 -52.94 15.25
CA LYS A 430 8.21 -53.48 13.89
C LYS A 430 7.68 -54.91 13.98
N LYS A 431 6.36 -55.11 13.87
CA LYS A 431 5.81 -56.40 13.38
C LYS A 431 4.40 -56.39 12.77
N GLU A 432 3.70 -55.26 12.69
CA GLU A 432 2.38 -55.15 12.03
C GLU A 432 2.41 -54.33 10.72
N MET A 433 3.59 -54.16 10.10
CA MET A 433 3.80 -53.16 9.03
C MET A 433 4.48 -53.67 7.74
N GLU A 434 4.39 -54.97 7.43
CA GLU A 434 5.05 -55.54 6.24
C GLU A 434 4.11 -56.09 5.14
N GLU A 435 2.93 -56.64 5.44
CA GLU A 435 2.03 -57.13 4.37
C GLU A 435 1.41 -56.01 3.52
N GLY A 436 1.41 -54.75 3.99
CA GLY A 436 0.97 -53.58 3.22
C GLY A 436 2.01 -52.98 2.26
N LYS A 437 3.29 -53.41 2.30
CA LYS A 437 4.39 -52.68 1.64
C LYS A 437 4.67 -53.06 0.19
N GLU A 438 4.38 -54.30 -0.24
CA GLU A 438 4.68 -54.71 -1.62
C GLU A 438 3.80 -54.04 -2.67
N HIS A 439 2.51 -53.81 -2.37
CA HIS A 439 1.58 -53.14 -3.28
C HIS A 439 1.84 -51.62 -3.38
N GLY A 440 2.28 -50.97 -2.29
CA GLY A 440 2.66 -49.55 -2.31
C GLY A 440 3.96 -49.27 -3.08
N SER A 441 4.94 -50.17 -3.00
CA SER A 441 6.30 -49.93 -3.52
C SER A 441 6.37 -49.87 -5.05
N LYS A 442 5.56 -50.65 -5.77
CA LYS A 442 5.47 -50.56 -7.25
C LYS A 442 4.84 -49.25 -7.75
N CYS A 443 3.91 -48.67 -6.98
CA CYS A 443 3.30 -47.37 -7.32
C CYS A 443 4.25 -46.20 -7.00
N LEU A 444 5.01 -46.29 -5.91
CA LEU A 444 5.97 -45.24 -5.52
C LEU A 444 7.13 -45.09 -6.53
N HIS A 445 7.64 -46.20 -7.08
CA HIS A 445 8.72 -46.15 -8.07
C HIS A 445 8.29 -45.53 -9.40
N THR A 446 7.04 -45.74 -9.84
CA THR A 446 6.49 -45.06 -11.04
C THR A 446 6.11 -43.60 -10.80
N LEU A 447 5.87 -43.20 -9.54
CA LEU A 447 5.63 -41.81 -9.17
C LEU A 447 6.92 -40.98 -9.04
N LYS A 448 8.04 -41.56 -8.57
CA LYS A 448 9.33 -40.85 -8.49
C LYS A 448 9.83 -40.40 -9.87
N GLY A 449 9.97 -41.32 -10.83
CA GLY A 449 10.46 -40.98 -12.17
C GLY A 449 9.60 -39.91 -12.87
N LYS A 450 8.27 -39.99 -12.73
CA LYS A 450 7.34 -39.00 -13.28
C LYS A 450 7.32 -37.65 -12.56
N ASN A 451 7.93 -37.51 -11.38
CA ASN A 451 8.03 -36.23 -10.68
C ASN A 451 9.35 -35.52 -11.00
N GLU A 452 10.42 -36.27 -11.25
CA GLU A 452 11.69 -35.72 -11.72
C GLU A 452 11.56 -35.09 -13.12
N ASP A 453 10.77 -35.70 -14.01
CA ASP A 453 10.44 -35.16 -15.36
C ASP A 453 9.78 -33.76 -15.39
N TYR A 454 9.07 -33.34 -14.31
CA TYR A 454 8.49 -31.99 -14.25
C TYR A 454 9.44 -30.97 -13.63
N LEU A 455 10.28 -31.39 -12.68
CA LEU A 455 11.22 -30.51 -11.99
C LEU A 455 12.51 -30.28 -12.79
N SER A 456 12.84 -31.16 -13.73
CA SER A 456 13.92 -30.97 -14.72
C SER A 456 13.49 -30.22 -15.99
N LYS A 457 12.22 -29.80 -16.06
CA LYS A 457 11.58 -29.33 -17.30
C LYS A 457 11.79 -27.84 -17.57
N GLU A 458 13.00 -27.47 -17.95
CA GLU A 458 13.27 -26.13 -18.47
C GLU A 458 12.60 -25.93 -19.85
N ARG A 459 11.67 -24.97 -19.98
CA ARG A 459 11.14 -24.58 -21.30
C ARG A 459 12.09 -23.62 -21.99
N SER A 460 13.19 -24.15 -22.52
CA SER A 460 14.16 -23.37 -23.30
C SER A 460 13.46 -22.53 -24.40
N GLY A 461 13.62 -21.21 -24.33
CA GLY A 461 13.01 -20.25 -25.25
C GLY A 461 11.55 -19.87 -24.98
N LYS A 462 10.93 -20.28 -23.86
CA LYS A 462 9.55 -19.88 -23.50
C LYS A 462 9.54 -18.88 -22.35
N LYS A 463 9.80 -17.62 -22.70
CA LYS A 463 9.73 -16.48 -21.78
C LYS A 463 8.39 -15.74 -21.85
N VAL A 464 7.83 -15.37 -20.70
CA VAL A 464 6.55 -14.67 -20.53
C VAL A 464 6.79 -13.28 -19.92
N LEU A 465 6.23 -12.23 -20.52
CA LEU A 465 6.10 -10.92 -19.87
C LEU A 465 4.71 -10.82 -19.23
N SER A 466 4.64 -10.78 -17.89
CA SER A 466 3.39 -10.75 -17.14
C SER A 466 3.13 -9.37 -16.53
N ILE A 467 2.11 -8.67 -17.01
CA ILE A 467 1.73 -7.31 -16.58
C ILE A 467 0.41 -7.37 -15.81
N GLN A 468 0.47 -7.42 -14.47
CA GLN A 468 -0.69 -7.61 -13.59
C GLN A 468 -0.48 -6.91 -12.24
N SER A 469 -1.50 -6.92 -11.37
CA SER A 469 -1.34 -6.45 -9.98
C SER A 469 -0.40 -7.32 -9.16
N HIS A 470 0.22 -6.77 -8.12
CA HIS A 470 0.96 -7.49 -7.10
C HIS A 470 0.45 -7.14 -5.69
N VAL A 471 0.47 -8.13 -4.80
CA VAL A 471 0.14 -7.97 -3.38
C VAL A 471 1.19 -8.61 -2.48
N VAL A 472 1.57 -7.92 -1.40
CA VAL A 472 2.52 -8.43 -0.40
C VAL A 472 1.92 -9.62 0.35
N SER A 473 0.71 -9.47 0.88
CA SER A 473 -0.08 -10.54 1.50
C SER A 473 -1.22 -11.01 0.59
N GLY A 474 -1.54 -12.29 0.65
CA GLY A 474 -2.55 -12.93 -0.19
C GLY A 474 -2.06 -13.41 -1.55
N PHE A 475 -2.98 -13.92 -2.37
CA PHE A 475 -2.70 -14.49 -3.70
C PHE A 475 -3.64 -13.92 -4.77
N VAL A 476 -3.17 -12.89 -5.49
CA VAL A 476 -3.82 -12.31 -6.69
C VAL A 476 -2.77 -11.81 -7.70
N GLY A 477 -3.19 -11.57 -8.94
CA GLY A 477 -2.38 -11.05 -10.04
C GLY A 477 -1.08 -11.82 -10.27
N ASN A 478 0.04 -11.11 -10.44
CA ASN A 478 1.36 -11.72 -10.64
C ASN A 478 1.76 -12.70 -9.52
N LYS A 479 1.25 -12.55 -8.29
CA LYS A 479 1.51 -13.52 -7.22
C LYS A 479 0.71 -14.82 -7.37
N CYS A 480 -0.40 -14.79 -8.08
CA CYS A 480 -1.12 -15.97 -8.56
C CYS A 480 -0.54 -16.52 -9.87
N ALA A 481 -0.07 -15.66 -10.79
CA ALA A 481 0.31 -16.06 -12.14
C ALA A 481 1.76 -16.56 -12.27
N VAL A 482 2.72 -15.90 -11.61
CA VAL A 482 4.15 -16.20 -11.75
C VAL A 482 4.48 -17.60 -11.22
N PHE A 483 3.96 -17.98 -10.06
CA PHE A 483 4.31 -19.26 -9.42
C PHE A 483 3.87 -20.50 -10.23
N PRO A 484 2.63 -20.63 -10.74
CA PRO A 484 2.25 -21.70 -11.65
C PRO A 484 3.06 -21.71 -12.94
N LEU A 485 3.33 -20.56 -13.56
CA LEU A 485 4.13 -20.49 -14.78
C LEU A 485 5.56 -20.98 -14.55
N GLN A 486 6.20 -20.57 -13.44
CA GLN A 486 7.52 -21.04 -13.04
C GLN A 486 7.54 -22.54 -12.70
N LEU A 487 6.51 -23.06 -12.01
CA LEU A 487 6.36 -24.51 -11.79
C LEU A 487 6.28 -25.26 -13.12
N HIS A 488 5.61 -24.70 -14.12
CA HIS A 488 5.51 -25.23 -15.48
C HIS A 488 6.75 -24.96 -16.35
N GLY A 489 7.85 -24.47 -15.79
CA GLY A 489 9.14 -24.31 -16.47
C GLY A 489 9.28 -23.06 -17.34
N PHE A 490 8.38 -22.09 -17.24
CA PHE A 490 8.49 -20.81 -17.95
C PHE A 490 9.41 -19.83 -17.20
N GLU A 491 10.21 -19.08 -17.97
CA GLU A 491 10.85 -17.86 -17.48
C GLU A 491 9.82 -16.73 -17.48
N VAL A 492 9.68 -15.99 -16.37
CA VAL A 492 8.63 -14.96 -16.22
C VAL A 492 9.22 -13.63 -15.77
N ASP A 493 9.17 -12.62 -16.63
CA ASP A 493 9.41 -11.23 -16.26
C ASP A 493 8.09 -10.61 -15.81
N ALA A 494 8.04 -10.09 -14.58
CA ALA A 494 6.82 -9.57 -13.98
C ALA A 494 6.86 -8.04 -13.85
N ILE A 495 5.97 -7.34 -14.54
CA ILE A 495 5.71 -5.91 -14.31
C ILE A 495 4.45 -5.79 -13.44
N ASN A 496 4.59 -5.14 -12.28
CA ASN A 496 3.53 -5.02 -11.30
C ASN A 496 2.76 -3.71 -11.51
N SER A 497 1.58 -3.75 -12.13
CA SER A 497 0.74 -2.57 -12.40
C SER A 497 0.35 -1.81 -11.13
N VAL A 498 0.23 -2.54 -10.02
CA VAL A 498 0.10 -2.02 -8.66
C VAL A 498 0.92 -2.88 -7.71
N GLN A 499 1.39 -2.32 -6.60
CA GLN A 499 2.00 -3.05 -5.50
C GLN A 499 1.29 -2.67 -4.20
N PHE A 500 0.37 -3.52 -3.76
CA PHE A 500 -0.43 -3.28 -2.55
C PHE A 500 -0.03 -4.20 -1.39
N SER A 501 -0.42 -3.82 -0.17
CA SER A 501 -0.33 -4.66 1.02
C SER A 501 -1.09 -5.99 0.87
N ASN A 502 -2.22 -5.96 0.18
CA ASN A 502 -3.23 -7.02 0.09
C ASN A 502 -4.28 -6.64 -0.99
N HIS A 503 -5.17 -7.57 -1.35
CA HIS A 503 -6.16 -7.35 -2.42
C HIS A 503 -7.36 -6.49 -1.98
N THR A 504 -8.09 -5.89 -2.94
CA THR A 504 -9.12 -4.85 -2.70
C THR A 504 -10.36 -5.28 -1.91
N GLN A 505 -10.59 -6.58 -1.68
CA GLN A 505 -11.66 -7.02 -0.76
C GLN A 505 -11.30 -6.81 0.74
N TYR A 506 -10.03 -6.64 1.11
CA TYR A 506 -9.68 -6.30 2.50
C TYR A 506 -10.16 -4.87 2.84
N PRO A 507 -10.57 -4.61 4.09
CA PRO A 507 -11.08 -3.29 4.49
C PRO A 507 -10.03 -2.19 4.44
N ASN A 508 -8.75 -2.55 4.63
CA ASN A 508 -7.61 -1.64 4.58
C ASN A 508 -6.61 -2.13 3.54
N VAL A 509 -6.38 -1.30 2.52
CA VAL A 509 -5.38 -1.52 1.46
C VAL A 509 -4.53 -0.26 1.29
N LYS A 510 -3.21 -0.45 1.23
CA LYS A 510 -2.22 0.60 0.99
C LYS A 510 -1.22 0.14 -0.06
N GLY A 511 -0.53 1.07 -0.70
CA GLY A 511 0.58 0.79 -1.61
C GLY A 511 0.54 1.65 -2.86
N GLN A 512 1.34 1.25 -3.84
CA GLN A 512 1.69 2.04 -5.02
C GLN A 512 0.91 1.59 -6.25
N ARG A 513 0.66 2.51 -7.18
CA ARG A 513 0.11 2.23 -8.52
C ARG A 513 1.11 2.79 -9.52
N LEU A 514 1.56 1.97 -10.47
CA LEU A 514 2.37 2.46 -11.56
C LEU A 514 1.47 3.23 -12.54
N ASN A 515 1.98 4.33 -13.07
CA ASN A 515 1.36 5.09 -14.14
C ASN A 515 2.00 4.75 -15.50
N GLU A 516 1.44 5.29 -16.58
CA GLU A 516 1.93 5.13 -17.95
C GLU A 516 3.43 5.40 -18.12
N ARG A 517 3.98 6.39 -17.41
CA ARG A 517 5.41 6.75 -17.51
C ARG A 517 6.29 5.70 -16.85
N ASP A 518 5.92 5.23 -15.66
CA ASP A 518 6.67 4.21 -14.92
C ASP A 518 6.71 2.90 -15.73
N LEU A 519 5.58 2.54 -16.37
CA LEU A 519 5.52 1.40 -17.30
C LEU A 519 6.39 1.62 -18.55
N ALA A 520 6.37 2.82 -19.13
CA ALA A 520 7.20 3.15 -20.27
C ALA A 520 8.70 3.13 -19.93
N GLU A 521 9.09 3.60 -18.75
CA GLU A 521 10.47 3.60 -18.25
C GLU A 521 10.99 2.18 -17.99
N LEU A 522 10.20 1.33 -17.31
CA LEU A 522 10.54 -0.08 -17.13
C LEU A 522 10.66 -0.82 -18.47
N PHE A 523 9.74 -0.56 -19.40
CA PHE A 523 9.80 -1.17 -20.73
C PHE A 523 10.93 -0.60 -21.59
N ASP A 524 11.35 0.65 -21.40
CA ASP A 524 12.52 1.21 -22.07
C ASP A 524 13.81 0.50 -21.64
N GLY A 525 13.95 0.17 -20.35
CA GLY A 525 15.03 -0.68 -19.85
C GLY A 525 15.04 -2.08 -20.51
N ILE A 526 13.87 -2.71 -20.63
CA ILE A 526 13.68 -3.99 -21.34
C ILE A 526 14.08 -3.86 -22.82
N ARG A 527 13.67 -2.77 -23.48
CA ARG A 527 13.94 -2.45 -24.89
C ARG A 527 15.44 -2.24 -25.14
N LEU A 528 16.11 -1.46 -24.29
CA LEU A 528 17.55 -1.21 -24.35
C LEU A 528 18.38 -2.49 -24.12
N ALA A 529 17.87 -3.42 -23.32
CA ALA A 529 18.47 -4.75 -23.12
C ALA A 529 18.21 -5.74 -24.29
N GLY A 530 17.48 -5.34 -25.34
CA GLY A 530 17.18 -6.20 -26.51
C GLY A 530 16.21 -7.34 -26.20
N LEU A 531 15.48 -7.28 -25.08
CA LEU A 531 14.58 -8.32 -24.61
C LEU A 531 13.22 -8.45 -25.34
N PRO A 532 12.64 -7.45 -26.04
CA PRO A 532 11.34 -7.59 -26.70
C PRO A 532 11.25 -8.78 -27.66
N ALA A 533 12.35 -9.13 -28.35
CA ALA A 533 12.44 -10.28 -29.24
C ALA A 533 12.49 -11.65 -28.52
N LYS A 534 12.72 -11.67 -27.21
CA LYS A 534 12.83 -12.91 -26.39
C LYS A 534 11.49 -13.36 -25.83
N TYR A 535 10.50 -12.46 -25.72
CA TYR A 535 9.18 -12.84 -25.22
C TYR A 535 8.46 -13.73 -26.23
N SER A 536 8.12 -14.94 -25.76
CA SER A 536 7.27 -15.89 -26.47
C SER A 536 5.78 -15.64 -26.19
N HIS A 537 5.50 -15.10 -25.00
CA HIS A 537 4.16 -14.79 -24.53
C HIS A 537 4.12 -13.41 -23.83
N ILE A 538 3.00 -12.71 -23.96
CA ILE A 538 2.60 -11.64 -23.05
C ILE A 538 1.33 -12.08 -22.33
N LEU A 539 1.25 -11.86 -21.02
CA LEU A 539 0.08 -12.09 -20.19
C LEU A 539 -0.30 -10.78 -19.49
N THR A 540 -1.52 -10.29 -19.68
CA THR A 540 -2.00 -9.08 -19.00
C THR A 540 -3.25 -9.36 -18.18
N GLY A 541 -3.35 -8.75 -17.00
CA GLY A 541 -4.51 -8.83 -16.12
C GLY A 541 -4.86 -7.46 -15.53
N TYR A 542 -5.13 -7.40 -14.21
CA TYR A 542 -5.58 -6.18 -13.53
C TYR A 542 -4.77 -4.93 -13.90
N CYS A 543 -5.48 -3.95 -14.47
CA CYS A 543 -4.97 -2.60 -14.77
C CYS A 543 -5.88 -1.56 -14.09
N GLY A 544 -5.29 -0.55 -13.45
CA GLY A 544 -6.04 0.46 -12.71
C GLY A 544 -6.34 1.76 -13.45
N ASP A 545 -5.81 1.95 -14.67
CA ASP A 545 -5.82 3.25 -15.35
C ASP A 545 -5.84 3.14 -16.88
N ALA A 546 -6.54 4.08 -17.53
CA ALA A 546 -6.74 4.10 -18.97
C ALA A 546 -5.47 4.35 -19.79
N SER A 547 -4.53 5.18 -19.33
CA SER A 547 -3.30 5.47 -20.07
C SER A 547 -2.28 4.33 -19.92
N PHE A 548 -2.22 3.71 -18.74
CA PHE A 548 -1.46 2.46 -18.53
C PHE A 548 -1.93 1.34 -19.48
N LEU A 549 -3.25 1.18 -19.65
CA LEU A 549 -3.80 0.15 -20.53
C LEU A 549 -3.46 0.39 -22.01
N ARG A 550 -3.42 1.65 -22.47
CA ARG A 550 -2.95 1.99 -23.83
C ARG A 550 -1.45 1.73 -24.02
N GLN A 551 -0.65 1.99 -22.99
CA GLN A 551 0.78 1.69 -23.03
C GLN A 551 1.04 0.17 -23.12
N ILE A 552 0.24 -0.67 -22.45
CA ILE A 552 0.25 -2.13 -22.69
C ILE A 552 0.02 -2.45 -24.17
N ALA A 553 -0.97 -1.83 -24.82
CA ALA A 553 -1.23 -2.06 -26.24
C ALA A 553 -0.06 -1.61 -27.14
N SER A 554 0.70 -0.58 -26.75
CA SER A 554 1.95 -0.20 -27.43
C SER A 554 3.03 -1.28 -27.27
N ILE A 555 3.24 -1.76 -26.04
CA ILE A 555 4.20 -2.82 -25.70
C ILE A 555 3.91 -4.11 -26.49
N VAL A 556 2.64 -4.54 -26.54
CA VAL A 556 2.23 -5.74 -27.29
C VAL A 556 2.54 -5.60 -28.79
N ARG A 557 2.31 -4.42 -29.38
CA ARG A 557 2.63 -4.16 -30.80
C ARG A 557 4.14 -4.21 -31.04
N GLU A 558 4.95 -3.60 -30.17
CA GLU A 558 6.42 -3.59 -30.30
C GLU A 558 7.02 -5.00 -30.13
N CYS A 559 6.59 -5.75 -29.12
CA CYS A 559 7.02 -7.15 -28.96
C CYS A 559 6.60 -8.02 -30.15
N ARG A 560 5.39 -7.82 -30.73
CA ARG A 560 4.92 -8.58 -31.90
C ARG A 560 5.66 -8.18 -33.19
N GLN A 561 6.16 -6.95 -33.31
CA GLN A 561 7.06 -6.55 -34.42
C GLN A 561 8.39 -7.32 -34.37
N HIS A 562 8.95 -7.51 -33.17
CA HIS A 562 10.19 -8.28 -32.97
C HIS A 562 9.97 -9.79 -33.05
N ASN A 563 8.82 -10.29 -32.58
CA ASN A 563 8.43 -11.70 -32.63
C ASN A 563 6.99 -11.86 -33.18
N PRO A 564 6.81 -12.09 -34.49
CA PRO A 564 5.49 -12.30 -35.09
C PRO A 564 4.74 -13.55 -34.58
N LYS A 565 5.44 -14.48 -33.91
CA LYS A 565 4.86 -15.68 -33.27
C LYS A 565 4.48 -15.46 -31.80
N LEU A 566 4.60 -14.24 -31.29
CA LEU A 566 4.22 -13.88 -29.93
C LEU A 566 2.73 -14.21 -29.68
N ILE A 567 2.46 -14.93 -28.60
CA ILE A 567 1.10 -15.20 -28.13
C ILE A 567 0.73 -14.17 -27.05
N TYR A 568 -0.28 -13.34 -27.32
CA TYR A 568 -0.83 -12.42 -26.34
C TYR A 568 -2.08 -12.99 -25.67
N VAL A 569 -1.99 -13.21 -24.36
CA VAL A 569 -3.07 -13.62 -23.47
C VAL A 569 -3.61 -12.41 -22.70
N CYS A 570 -4.89 -12.08 -22.91
CA CYS A 570 -5.55 -10.95 -22.27
C CYS A 570 -6.64 -11.41 -21.30
N ASP A 571 -6.42 -11.19 -20.00
CA ASP A 571 -7.45 -11.27 -18.97
C ASP A 571 -8.06 -9.85 -18.80
N PRO A 572 -9.29 -9.60 -19.27
CA PRO A 572 -9.86 -8.25 -19.32
C PRO A 572 -10.51 -7.86 -18.00
N VAL A 573 -9.73 -7.93 -16.91
CA VAL A 573 -10.16 -7.75 -15.52
C VAL A 573 -10.82 -6.39 -15.31
N MET A 574 -12.16 -6.39 -15.21
CA MET A 574 -12.97 -5.17 -15.03
C MET A 574 -13.99 -5.29 -13.90
N GLY A 575 -14.55 -6.47 -13.67
CA GLY A 575 -15.65 -6.65 -12.74
C GLY A 575 -16.22 -8.06 -12.76
N ASP A 576 -17.15 -8.32 -11.86
CA ASP A 576 -17.78 -9.62 -11.69
C ASP A 576 -19.16 -9.46 -11.04
N ASN A 577 -20.01 -10.48 -11.11
CA ASN A 577 -21.33 -10.51 -10.48
C ASN A 577 -22.20 -9.26 -10.81
N GLY A 578 -22.14 -8.81 -12.07
CA GLY A 578 -22.91 -7.66 -12.57
C GLY A 578 -22.34 -6.29 -12.22
N LYS A 579 -21.14 -6.19 -11.64
CA LYS A 579 -20.56 -4.92 -11.14
C LYS A 579 -19.08 -4.79 -11.48
N TYR A 580 -18.68 -3.60 -11.92
CA TYR A 580 -17.27 -3.21 -12.01
C TYR A 580 -16.59 -3.26 -10.64
N TYR A 581 -15.32 -3.67 -10.60
CA TYR A 581 -14.53 -3.66 -9.38
C TYR A 581 -14.27 -2.23 -8.88
N ASN A 582 -14.14 -2.08 -7.56
CA ASN A 582 -13.90 -0.79 -6.92
C ASN A 582 -12.60 -0.14 -7.45
N GLY A 583 -12.74 1.04 -8.05
CA GLY A 583 -11.63 1.81 -8.59
C GLY A 583 -11.23 1.47 -10.03
N ILE A 584 -12.00 0.64 -10.75
CA ILE A 584 -11.87 0.44 -12.20
C ILE A 584 -12.69 1.51 -12.96
N PRO A 585 -12.06 2.36 -13.80
CA PRO A 585 -12.80 3.28 -14.68
C PRO A 585 -13.56 2.54 -15.78
N ARG A 586 -14.80 2.96 -16.09
CA ARG A 586 -15.61 2.33 -17.17
C ARG A 586 -15.00 2.45 -18.57
N GLU A 587 -14.18 3.49 -18.80
CA GLU A 587 -13.48 3.71 -20.07
C GLU A 587 -12.45 2.62 -20.42
N LEU A 588 -11.99 1.82 -19.45
CA LEU A 588 -11.15 0.65 -19.73
C LEU A 588 -11.87 -0.35 -20.65
N CYS A 589 -13.21 -0.43 -20.57
CA CYS A 589 -13.99 -1.33 -21.43
C CYS A 589 -13.83 -1.01 -22.92
N SER A 590 -13.89 0.27 -23.30
CA SER A 590 -13.61 0.69 -24.68
C SER A 590 -12.16 0.43 -25.09
N ILE A 591 -11.20 0.63 -24.19
CA ILE A 591 -9.77 0.43 -24.50
C ILE A 591 -9.45 -1.07 -24.68
N TYR A 592 -9.99 -1.93 -23.81
CA TYR A 592 -9.93 -3.38 -24.02
C TYR A 592 -10.55 -3.74 -25.36
N ARG A 593 -11.82 -3.40 -25.59
CA ARG A 593 -12.58 -3.79 -26.78
C ARG A 593 -11.93 -3.32 -28.09
N ASP A 594 -11.43 -2.09 -28.12
CA ASP A 594 -11.06 -1.40 -29.36
C ASP A 594 -9.54 -1.29 -29.59
N GLU A 595 -8.71 -1.42 -28.55
CA GLU A 595 -7.25 -1.33 -28.66
C GLU A 595 -6.48 -2.62 -28.31
N LEU A 596 -6.94 -3.42 -27.32
CA LEU A 596 -6.23 -4.64 -26.87
C LEU A 596 -6.77 -5.92 -27.50
N LEU A 597 -8.09 -6.13 -27.51
CA LEU A 597 -8.73 -7.32 -28.09
C LEU A 597 -8.31 -7.58 -29.55
N PRO A 598 -8.13 -6.57 -30.44
CA PRO A 598 -7.61 -6.79 -31.79
C PRO A 598 -6.16 -7.26 -31.86
N LEU A 599 -5.43 -7.27 -30.73
CA LEU A 599 -4.05 -7.75 -30.62
C LEU A 599 -3.97 -9.13 -29.93
N SER A 600 -5.06 -9.64 -29.34
CA SER A 600 -5.07 -10.83 -28.48
C SER A 600 -5.27 -12.13 -29.26
N ASP A 601 -4.48 -13.15 -28.94
CA ASP A 601 -4.64 -14.50 -29.48
C ASP A 601 -5.57 -15.35 -28.60
N LEU A 602 -5.53 -15.11 -27.29
CA LEU A 602 -6.35 -15.76 -26.26
C LEU A 602 -6.95 -14.71 -25.31
N ILE A 603 -8.24 -14.83 -24.99
CA ILE A 603 -8.88 -14.04 -23.93
C ILE A 603 -9.62 -14.92 -22.90
N THR A 604 -9.65 -14.46 -21.66
CA THR A 604 -10.21 -15.20 -20.50
C THR A 604 -11.28 -14.44 -19.68
N PRO A 605 -12.26 -13.76 -20.31
CA PRO A 605 -13.27 -13.00 -19.58
C PRO A 605 -14.15 -13.89 -18.68
N ASN A 606 -14.70 -13.33 -17.60
CA ASN A 606 -15.91 -13.90 -16.99
C ASN A 606 -17.19 -13.47 -17.77
N ALA A 607 -18.36 -14.02 -17.44
CA ALA A 607 -19.59 -13.72 -18.17
C ALA A 607 -20.03 -12.23 -18.11
N PHE A 608 -19.72 -11.50 -17.02
CA PHE A 608 -19.97 -10.06 -16.95
C PHE A 608 -19.04 -9.29 -17.89
N GLU A 609 -17.73 -9.60 -17.87
CA GLU A 609 -16.74 -8.97 -18.76
C GLU A 609 -17.04 -9.28 -20.23
N LEU A 610 -17.40 -10.52 -20.55
CA LEU A 610 -17.87 -10.93 -21.88
C LEU A 610 -19.05 -10.08 -22.33
N SER A 611 -20.00 -9.82 -21.43
CA SER A 611 -21.17 -8.98 -21.71
C SER A 611 -20.78 -7.53 -22.01
N GLN A 612 -19.91 -6.93 -21.19
CA GLN A 612 -19.47 -5.54 -21.38
C GLN A 612 -18.60 -5.36 -22.65
N LEU A 613 -17.79 -6.36 -23.02
CA LEU A 613 -16.89 -6.27 -24.17
C LEU A 613 -17.58 -6.56 -25.52
N SER A 614 -18.64 -7.36 -25.53
CA SER A 614 -19.39 -7.72 -26.73
C SER A 614 -20.64 -6.85 -26.97
N ASP A 615 -21.02 -6.04 -25.98
CA ASP A 615 -22.29 -5.31 -25.93
C ASP A 615 -23.53 -6.24 -26.04
N ILE A 616 -23.38 -7.52 -25.67
CA ILE A 616 -24.44 -8.55 -25.66
C ILE A 616 -24.76 -8.93 -24.21
N ALA A 617 -26.04 -8.89 -23.81
CA ALA A 617 -26.47 -9.39 -22.51
C ALA A 617 -26.35 -10.92 -22.43
N ILE A 618 -25.61 -11.45 -21.45
CA ILE A 618 -25.38 -12.88 -21.27
C ILE A 618 -26.38 -13.45 -20.26
N ALA A 619 -27.56 -13.86 -20.74
CA ALA A 619 -28.61 -14.43 -19.90
C ALA A 619 -28.61 -15.97 -19.87
N ASN A 620 -27.92 -16.63 -20.81
CA ASN A 620 -27.92 -18.08 -20.99
C ASN A 620 -26.72 -18.54 -21.86
N GLU A 621 -26.58 -19.86 -22.02
CA GLU A 621 -25.57 -20.51 -22.89
C GLU A 621 -25.57 -19.95 -24.33
N ARG A 622 -26.75 -19.75 -24.95
CA ARG A 622 -26.84 -19.29 -26.34
C ARG A 622 -26.32 -17.86 -26.51
N ASP A 623 -26.54 -17.00 -25.53
CA ASP A 623 -25.98 -15.64 -25.52
C ASP A 623 -24.46 -15.65 -25.35
N CYS A 624 -23.95 -16.52 -24.46
CA CYS A 624 -22.51 -16.74 -24.29
C CYS A 624 -21.84 -17.14 -25.61
N LEU A 625 -22.36 -18.19 -26.26
CA LEU A 625 -21.81 -18.72 -27.52
C LEU A 625 -21.89 -17.68 -28.66
N ARG A 626 -22.96 -16.88 -28.72
CA ARG A 626 -23.10 -15.77 -29.68
C ARG A 626 -22.06 -14.66 -29.45
N ALA A 627 -21.76 -14.32 -28.19
CA ALA A 627 -20.73 -13.35 -27.86
C ALA A 627 -19.32 -13.88 -28.17
N MET A 628 -19.04 -15.16 -27.89
CA MET A 628 -17.78 -15.82 -28.27
C MET A 628 -17.60 -15.83 -29.80
N GLU A 629 -18.66 -16.12 -30.56
CA GLU A 629 -18.63 -16.07 -32.03
C GLU A 629 -18.33 -14.65 -32.56
N HIS A 630 -18.88 -13.61 -31.93
CA HIS A 630 -18.58 -12.22 -32.28
C HIS A 630 -17.08 -11.91 -32.16
N PHE A 631 -16.41 -12.36 -31.09
CA PHE A 631 -14.97 -12.17 -30.91
C PHE A 631 -14.14 -12.88 -32.00
N HIS A 632 -14.51 -14.10 -32.40
CA HIS A 632 -13.85 -14.81 -33.50
C HIS A 632 -14.07 -14.12 -34.86
N LYS A 633 -15.30 -13.74 -35.19
CA LYS A 633 -15.64 -13.17 -36.51
C LYS A 633 -15.16 -11.73 -36.69
N VAL A 634 -15.38 -10.88 -35.68
CA VAL A 634 -15.16 -9.42 -35.75
C VAL A 634 -13.78 -9.02 -35.25
N LYS A 635 -13.36 -9.55 -34.09
CA LYS A 635 -12.05 -9.20 -33.48
C LYS A 635 -10.92 -10.14 -33.90
N ARG A 636 -11.22 -11.24 -34.63
CA ARG A 636 -10.26 -12.24 -35.15
C ARG A 636 -9.41 -12.94 -34.07
N ILE A 637 -9.90 -12.95 -32.83
CA ILE A 637 -9.27 -13.66 -31.71
C ILE A 637 -9.35 -15.16 -31.98
N ARG A 638 -8.24 -15.91 -31.77
CA ARG A 638 -8.21 -17.36 -32.02
C ARG A 638 -8.96 -18.13 -30.94
N ILE A 639 -8.71 -17.83 -29.66
CA ILE A 639 -9.25 -18.59 -28.52
C ILE A 639 -10.00 -17.66 -27.57
N VAL A 640 -11.21 -18.04 -27.18
CA VAL A 640 -12.02 -17.35 -26.17
C VAL A 640 -12.40 -18.37 -25.09
N VAL A 641 -12.12 -18.09 -23.82
CA VAL A 641 -12.52 -18.94 -22.70
C VAL A 641 -13.28 -18.12 -21.66
N VAL A 642 -14.57 -18.42 -21.51
CA VAL A 642 -15.47 -17.78 -20.54
C VAL A 642 -15.39 -18.56 -19.25
N THR A 643 -14.69 -17.99 -18.26
CA THR A 643 -14.21 -18.70 -17.07
C THR A 643 -15.34 -19.24 -16.19
N SER A 644 -16.37 -18.43 -15.94
CA SER A 644 -17.57 -18.76 -15.18
C SER A 644 -18.64 -17.65 -15.29
N GLY A 645 -19.79 -17.84 -14.63
CA GLY A 645 -20.80 -16.80 -14.41
C GLY A 645 -21.93 -16.74 -15.44
N VAL A 646 -21.94 -17.63 -16.44
CA VAL A 646 -23.06 -17.76 -17.39
C VAL A 646 -24.26 -18.35 -16.64
N PRO A 647 -25.44 -17.71 -16.64
CA PRO A 647 -26.62 -18.29 -16.01
C PRO A 647 -27.09 -19.55 -16.72
N ASP A 648 -27.56 -20.53 -15.96
CA ASP A 648 -28.21 -21.74 -16.46
C ASP A 648 -29.55 -21.91 -15.74
N GLU A 649 -30.65 -21.82 -16.49
CA GLU A 649 -32.01 -22.04 -15.98
C GLU A 649 -32.39 -23.53 -15.93
N THR A 650 -31.62 -24.40 -16.59
CA THR A 650 -31.93 -25.83 -16.73
C THR A 650 -31.44 -26.66 -15.55
N THR A 651 -30.35 -26.24 -14.90
CA THR A 651 -29.90 -26.83 -13.63
C THR A 651 -30.72 -26.31 -12.45
N GLN A 652 -31.76 -27.06 -12.07
CA GLN A 652 -32.37 -26.94 -10.72
C GLN A 652 -31.32 -27.10 -9.59
N ASN A 653 -30.17 -27.68 -9.90
CA ASN A 653 -29.09 -27.99 -8.99
C ASN A 653 -28.03 -26.88 -8.98
N LYS A 654 -28.15 -25.92 -8.05
CA LYS A 654 -27.22 -24.78 -7.83
C LYS A 654 -25.77 -25.15 -7.44
N SER A 655 -25.40 -26.43 -7.57
CA SER A 655 -24.11 -26.99 -7.16
C SER A 655 -23.17 -27.27 -8.34
N ILE A 656 -23.53 -26.91 -9.57
CA ILE A 656 -22.70 -27.05 -10.78
C ILE A 656 -22.40 -25.66 -11.35
N MET A 657 -21.19 -25.48 -11.87
CA MET A 657 -20.81 -24.33 -12.68
C MET A 657 -20.32 -24.77 -14.06
N HIS A 658 -20.49 -23.86 -15.03
CA HIS A 658 -20.09 -24.05 -16.41
C HIS A 658 -18.93 -23.11 -16.78
N CYS A 659 -17.96 -23.64 -17.52
CA CYS A 659 -16.96 -22.87 -18.27
C CYS A 659 -17.17 -23.16 -19.75
N TYR A 660 -17.01 -22.15 -20.60
CA TYR A 660 -17.15 -22.28 -22.05
C TYR A 660 -15.83 -21.94 -22.73
N ALA A 661 -15.42 -22.72 -23.72
CA ALA A 661 -14.24 -22.41 -24.53
C ALA A 661 -14.57 -22.54 -26.01
N SER A 662 -13.96 -21.70 -26.83
CA SER A 662 -14.06 -21.80 -28.28
C SER A 662 -12.77 -21.46 -28.99
N GLU A 663 -12.53 -22.17 -30.10
CA GLU A 663 -11.38 -22.00 -30.97
C GLU A 663 -11.82 -21.76 -32.41
N ALA A 664 -11.36 -20.66 -33.00
CA ALA A 664 -11.40 -20.45 -34.44
C ALA A 664 -10.33 -21.31 -35.13
N ILE A 665 -10.77 -22.28 -35.93
CA ILE A 665 -9.90 -23.09 -36.78
C ILE A 665 -9.55 -22.29 -38.04
N PRO A 666 -8.26 -22.10 -38.35
CA PRO A 666 -7.83 -21.58 -39.65
C PRO A 666 -8.28 -22.51 -40.77
N SER A 667 -9.14 -22.00 -41.66
CA SER A 667 -9.56 -22.70 -42.89
C SER A 667 -8.87 -22.05 -44.09
N ALA A 668 -8.58 -22.83 -45.13
CA ALA A 668 -8.12 -22.32 -46.42
C ALA A 668 -9.25 -21.61 -47.21
N VAL A 669 -10.50 -21.73 -46.75
CA VAL A 669 -11.68 -21.02 -47.24
C VAL A 669 -11.98 -19.86 -46.28
N GLU A 670 -12.40 -18.70 -46.78
CA GLU A 670 -12.66 -17.47 -45.97
C GLU A 670 -13.67 -17.64 -44.82
N THR A 671 -14.41 -18.74 -44.80
CA THR A 671 -15.29 -19.16 -43.70
C THR A 671 -14.50 -19.63 -42.49
N ILE A 672 -14.46 -18.83 -41.42
CA ILE A 672 -13.97 -19.25 -40.11
C ILE A 672 -14.89 -20.34 -39.56
N ARG A 673 -14.35 -21.54 -39.35
CA ARG A 673 -15.03 -22.58 -38.56
C ARG A 673 -14.62 -22.42 -37.09
N VAL A 674 -15.59 -22.47 -36.18
CA VAL A 674 -15.32 -22.40 -34.74
C VAL A 674 -15.74 -23.72 -34.09
N ARG A 675 -14.91 -24.25 -33.17
CA ARG A 675 -15.30 -25.33 -32.24
C ARG A 675 -15.70 -24.72 -30.91
N TYR A 676 -16.71 -25.29 -30.27
CA TYR A 676 -17.23 -24.82 -28.98
C TYR A 676 -17.25 -25.97 -27.98
N PHE A 677 -16.91 -25.69 -26.74
CA PHE A 677 -16.90 -26.66 -25.65
C PHE A 677 -17.58 -26.08 -24.42
N ARG A 678 -18.40 -26.89 -23.75
CA ARG A 678 -18.86 -26.65 -22.39
C ARG A 678 -18.17 -27.61 -21.44
N PHE A 679 -17.69 -27.11 -20.30
CA PHE A 679 -17.10 -27.88 -19.23
C PHE A 679 -17.94 -27.75 -17.97
N GLU A 680 -18.17 -28.87 -17.29
CA GLU A 680 -19.03 -28.95 -16.11
C GLU A 680 -18.21 -29.35 -14.89
N PHE A 681 -18.33 -28.57 -13.81
CA PHE A 681 -17.57 -28.79 -12.57
C PHE A 681 -18.36 -28.31 -11.35
N PRO A 682 -18.13 -28.87 -10.15
CA PRO A 682 -18.94 -28.51 -8.99
C PRO A 682 -18.60 -27.11 -8.47
N LEU A 683 -19.63 -26.38 -8.06
CA LEU A 683 -19.50 -25.17 -7.24
C LEU A 683 -18.92 -25.57 -5.88
N ILE A 684 -17.85 -24.89 -5.45
CA ILE A 684 -17.27 -25.05 -4.11
C ILE A 684 -17.72 -23.85 -3.28
N THR A 685 -18.23 -24.10 -2.07
CA THR A 685 -18.71 -23.08 -1.15
C THR A 685 -17.61 -22.06 -0.80
N GLY A 686 -17.94 -20.78 -0.92
CA GLY A 686 -17.07 -19.66 -0.53
C GLY A 686 -16.89 -18.64 -1.64
N THR A 687 -16.28 -17.51 -1.29
CA THR A 687 -15.86 -16.47 -2.23
C THR A 687 -14.36 -16.32 -2.15
N PHE A 688 -13.70 -16.48 -3.30
CA PHE A 688 -12.25 -16.53 -3.44
C PHE A 688 -11.80 -15.42 -4.39
N VAL A 689 -10.58 -14.91 -4.20
CA VAL A 689 -9.97 -13.86 -5.04
C VAL A 689 -8.73 -14.45 -5.71
N GLY A 690 -8.33 -13.90 -6.85
CA GLY A 690 -7.16 -14.39 -7.60
C GLY A 690 -7.41 -15.66 -8.41
N THR A 691 -8.67 -16.09 -8.50
CA THR A 691 -9.08 -17.28 -9.27
C THR A 691 -8.97 -17.07 -10.78
N GLY A 692 -9.34 -15.90 -11.29
CA GLY A 692 -9.13 -15.52 -12.69
C GLY A 692 -7.65 -15.49 -13.06
N ASP A 693 -6.83 -14.76 -12.29
CA ASP A 693 -5.38 -14.65 -12.50
C ASP A 693 -4.70 -16.05 -12.57
N LEU A 694 -5.09 -16.96 -11.65
CA LEU A 694 -4.60 -18.33 -11.60
C LEU A 694 -5.10 -19.18 -12.77
N PHE A 695 -6.39 -19.05 -13.14
CA PHE A 695 -6.98 -19.74 -14.29
C PHE A 695 -6.26 -19.36 -15.58
N THR A 696 -6.08 -18.06 -15.83
CA THR A 696 -5.45 -17.55 -17.05
C THR A 696 -3.98 -17.99 -17.16
N ALA A 697 -3.23 -17.95 -16.06
CA ALA A 697 -1.84 -18.41 -16.03
C ALA A 697 -1.70 -19.93 -16.26
N LEU A 698 -2.58 -20.74 -15.66
CA LEU A 698 -2.63 -22.18 -15.88
C LEU A 698 -3.05 -22.52 -17.32
N LEU A 699 -4.03 -21.81 -17.89
CA LEU A 699 -4.48 -22.04 -19.25
C LEU A 699 -3.36 -21.78 -20.27
N LEU A 700 -2.58 -20.71 -20.08
CA LEU A 700 -1.37 -20.44 -20.87
C LEU A 700 -0.39 -21.62 -20.79
N ALA A 701 -0.07 -22.06 -19.57
CA ALA A 701 0.85 -23.18 -19.36
C ALA A 701 0.38 -24.48 -20.01
N TRP A 702 -0.89 -24.83 -19.84
CA TRP A 702 -1.46 -26.06 -20.39
C TRP A 702 -1.64 -26.04 -21.91
N LEU A 703 -1.91 -24.88 -22.52
CA LEU A 703 -1.95 -24.74 -23.98
C LEU A 703 -0.57 -25.00 -24.60
N GLU A 704 0.52 -24.56 -23.98
CA GLU A 704 1.87 -24.88 -24.44
C GLU A 704 2.23 -26.35 -24.16
N GLU A 705 1.88 -26.89 -22.99
CA GLU A 705 2.12 -28.30 -22.63
C GLU A 705 1.39 -29.29 -23.56
N SER A 706 0.15 -28.98 -23.93
CA SER A 706 -0.70 -29.84 -24.78
C SER A 706 -0.51 -29.61 -26.27
N SER A 707 0.49 -28.82 -26.69
CA SER A 707 0.70 -28.41 -28.10
C SER A 707 -0.53 -27.75 -28.74
N GLY A 708 -1.32 -27.04 -27.93
CA GLY A 708 -2.51 -26.28 -28.36
C GLY A 708 -3.85 -27.02 -28.30
N ASP A 709 -3.95 -28.20 -27.67
CA ASP A 709 -5.25 -28.83 -27.40
C ASP A 709 -6.02 -28.03 -26.35
N LEU A 710 -6.92 -27.17 -26.83
CA LEU A 710 -7.78 -26.34 -25.98
C LEU A 710 -8.65 -27.16 -25.02
N CYS A 711 -9.19 -28.29 -25.47
CA CYS A 711 -10.08 -29.11 -24.64
C CYS A 711 -9.32 -29.73 -23.48
N HIS A 712 -8.18 -30.36 -23.76
CA HIS A 712 -7.31 -30.91 -22.72
C HIS A 712 -6.82 -29.79 -21.77
N SER A 713 -6.42 -28.64 -22.32
CA SER A 713 -5.89 -27.51 -21.54
C SER A 713 -6.90 -26.94 -20.54
N VAL A 714 -8.15 -26.74 -20.97
CA VAL A 714 -9.21 -26.22 -20.10
C VAL A 714 -9.58 -27.26 -19.03
N ARG A 715 -9.61 -28.56 -19.36
CA ARG A 715 -9.83 -29.62 -18.36
C ARG A 715 -8.73 -29.68 -17.29
N CYS A 716 -7.46 -29.59 -17.70
CA CYS A 716 -6.33 -29.51 -16.76
C CYS A 716 -6.43 -28.27 -15.87
N THR A 717 -6.68 -27.11 -16.47
CA THR A 717 -6.86 -25.83 -15.74
C THR A 717 -8.00 -25.90 -14.72
N ILE A 718 -9.20 -26.33 -15.12
CA ILE A 718 -10.35 -26.46 -14.22
C ILE A 718 -10.06 -27.49 -13.12
N SER A 719 -9.40 -28.61 -13.41
CA SER A 719 -9.02 -29.59 -12.39
C SER A 719 -8.01 -29.04 -11.39
N SER A 720 -7.00 -28.28 -11.81
CA SER A 720 -6.05 -27.63 -10.90
C SER A 720 -6.78 -26.60 -10.02
N MET A 721 -7.65 -25.78 -10.63
CA MET A 721 -8.50 -24.81 -9.92
C MET A 721 -9.39 -25.47 -8.86
N GLN A 722 -10.05 -26.58 -9.21
CA GLN A 722 -10.88 -27.37 -8.30
C GLN A 722 -10.07 -27.90 -7.10
N SER A 723 -8.86 -28.42 -7.31
CA SER A 723 -7.98 -28.84 -6.20
C SER A 723 -7.56 -27.68 -5.30
N VAL A 724 -7.15 -26.54 -5.87
CA VAL A 724 -6.72 -25.35 -5.12
C VAL A 724 -7.88 -24.76 -4.29
N ILE A 725 -9.04 -24.55 -4.93
CA ILE A 725 -10.21 -23.97 -4.28
C ILE A 725 -10.75 -24.91 -3.21
N ARG A 726 -10.80 -26.23 -3.46
CA ARG A 726 -11.25 -27.21 -2.46
C ARG A 726 -10.34 -27.23 -1.24
N ARG A 727 -9.02 -27.32 -1.44
CA ARG A 727 -8.04 -27.23 -0.34
C ARG A 727 -8.14 -25.92 0.45
N THR A 728 -8.50 -24.82 -0.22
CA THR A 728 -8.71 -23.52 0.42
C THR A 728 -10.00 -23.50 1.24
N SER A 729 -11.11 -23.94 0.65
CA SER A 729 -12.41 -24.11 1.31
C SER A 729 -12.31 -25.01 2.54
N ASP A 730 -11.81 -26.24 2.38
CA ASP A 730 -11.72 -27.24 3.44
C ASP A 730 -10.89 -26.71 4.62
N PHE A 731 -9.78 -26.02 4.34
CA PHE A 731 -8.98 -25.37 5.38
C PHE A 731 -9.74 -24.23 6.08
N ALA A 732 -10.36 -23.35 5.31
CA ALA A 732 -11.03 -22.16 5.83
C ALA A 732 -12.22 -22.55 6.75
N PHE A 733 -13.07 -23.44 6.26
CA PHE A 733 -14.27 -23.90 6.98
C PHE A 733 -13.98 -24.89 8.11
N ALA A 734 -12.84 -25.59 8.10
CA ALA A 734 -12.38 -26.38 9.26
C ALA A 734 -11.96 -25.50 10.45
N ILE A 735 -11.60 -24.23 10.23
CA ILE A 735 -11.24 -23.28 11.29
C ILE A 735 -12.43 -22.44 11.76
N SER A 736 -13.25 -21.94 10.84
CA SER A 736 -14.40 -21.08 11.15
C SER A 736 -15.58 -21.38 10.24
N PRO A 737 -16.82 -21.49 10.76
CA PRO A 737 -18.02 -21.63 9.93
C PRO A 737 -18.31 -20.39 9.07
N ASP A 738 -17.80 -19.21 9.49
CA ASP A 738 -17.71 -18.01 8.65
C ASP A 738 -16.23 -17.59 8.55
N PRO A 739 -15.48 -18.08 7.55
CA PRO A 739 -14.07 -17.80 7.43
C PRO A 739 -13.84 -16.39 6.88
N ASN A 740 -13.04 -15.62 7.63
CA ASN A 740 -12.60 -14.29 7.22
C ASN A 740 -11.76 -14.33 5.93
N ILE A 741 -11.52 -13.16 5.34
CA ILE A 741 -10.82 -13.01 4.06
C ILE A 741 -9.45 -13.71 4.06
N GLN A 742 -8.67 -13.59 5.15
CA GLN A 742 -7.34 -14.18 5.26
C GLN A 742 -7.36 -15.72 5.25
N LEU A 743 -8.39 -16.34 5.83
CA LEU A 743 -8.57 -17.79 5.78
C LEU A 743 -8.95 -18.29 4.38
N ARG A 744 -9.58 -17.44 3.54
CA ARG A 744 -9.99 -17.76 2.17
C ARG A 744 -8.94 -17.43 1.10
N GLU A 745 -7.75 -16.97 1.50
CA GLU A 745 -6.61 -16.80 0.59
C GLU A 745 -6.19 -18.13 -0.03
N LEU A 746 -5.98 -18.15 -1.36
CA LEU A 746 -5.75 -19.39 -2.10
C LEU A 746 -4.57 -20.18 -1.53
N ARG A 747 -4.77 -21.47 -1.27
CA ARG A 747 -3.75 -22.41 -0.79
C ARG A 747 -2.79 -22.84 -1.90
N LEU A 748 -2.22 -21.87 -2.61
CA LEU A 748 -1.47 -22.04 -3.85
C LEU A 748 -0.21 -22.90 -3.65
N MET A 749 0.63 -22.54 -2.67
CA MET A 749 1.87 -23.27 -2.36
C MET A 749 1.63 -24.72 -1.94
N GLN A 750 0.56 -24.95 -1.17
CA GLN A 750 0.15 -26.28 -0.71
C GLN A 750 -0.42 -27.13 -1.86
N SER A 751 -0.76 -26.50 -3.00
CA SER A 751 -1.35 -27.13 -4.18
C SER A 751 -0.36 -27.36 -5.32
N ARG A 752 0.94 -27.11 -5.13
CA ARG A 752 1.99 -27.26 -6.17
C ARG A 752 1.94 -28.55 -6.99
N LEU A 753 1.59 -29.69 -6.38
CA LEU A 753 1.45 -30.96 -7.10
C LEU A 753 0.16 -31.01 -7.95
N ASP A 754 -0.94 -30.42 -7.49
CA ASP A 754 -2.20 -30.32 -8.24
C ASP A 754 -2.12 -29.30 -9.40
N LEU A 755 -1.22 -28.31 -9.30
CA LEU A 755 -0.91 -27.37 -10.39
C LEU A 755 -0.12 -28.04 -11.51
N LEU A 756 0.79 -28.96 -11.17
CA LEU A 756 1.62 -29.71 -12.12
C LEU A 756 0.91 -30.95 -12.69
N ARG A 757 0.11 -31.64 -11.88
CA ARG A 757 -0.50 -32.94 -12.22
C ARG A 757 -2.00 -32.99 -11.88
N PRO A 758 -2.83 -32.11 -12.48
CA PRO A 758 -4.29 -32.19 -12.38
C PRO A 758 -4.83 -33.52 -12.89
N ASN A 759 -5.97 -33.94 -12.37
CA ASN A 759 -6.72 -35.07 -12.90
C ASN A 759 -7.82 -34.55 -13.84
N ALA A 760 -7.45 -34.29 -15.08
CA ALA A 760 -8.33 -33.79 -16.15
C ALA A 760 -9.56 -34.70 -16.41
N GLU A 761 -9.46 -36.00 -16.12
CA GLU A 761 -10.56 -36.96 -16.30
C GLU A 761 -11.77 -36.61 -15.44
N ARG A 762 -11.57 -35.92 -14.30
CA ARG A 762 -12.64 -35.48 -13.39
C ARG A 762 -13.52 -34.34 -13.93
N ILE A 763 -13.11 -33.67 -15.00
CA ILE A 763 -13.87 -32.56 -15.59
C ILE A 763 -14.63 -33.09 -16.80
N ASN A 764 -15.96 -33.13 -16.69
CA ASN A 764 -16.83 -33.49 -17.81
C ASN A 764 -16.86 -32.35 -18.83
N PHE A 765 -16.98 -32.70 -20.11
CA PHE A 765 -17.12 -31.72 -21.18
C PHE A 765 -18.02 -32.24 -22.30
N VAL A 766 -18.59 -31.31 -23.06
CA VAL A 766 -19.36 -31.57 -24.28
C VAL A 766 -18.83 -30.64 -25.37
N GLU A 767 -18.53 -31.19 -26.56
CA GLU A 767 -18.30 -30.38 -27.76
C GLU A 767 -19.66 -30.01 -28.37
N LEU A 768 -19.92 -28.71 -28.50
CA LEU A 768 -21.19 -28.17 -28.97
C LEU A 768 -21.12 -27.95 -30.48
N ASN A 769 -22.13 -28.45 -31.19
CA ASN A 769 -22.34 -28.19 -32.61
C ASN A 769 -23.37 -27.07 -32.75
N LEU A 770 -22.98 -25.95 -33.39
CA LEU A 770 -23.81 -24.77 -33.66
C LEU A 770 -24.05 -24.58 -35.17
#